data_AF-A0A0C9ZTI2-F1
#
_entry.id   AF-A0A0C9ZTI2-F1
#
_cell.length_a   1.000
_cell.length_b   1.000
_cell.length_c   1.000
_cell.angle_alpha   90.00
_cell.angle_beta   90.00
_cell.angle_gamma   90.00
#
_symmetry.space_group_name_H-M   'P 1'
#
loop_
_entity.id
_entity.type
_entity.pdbx_description
1 polymer ?
#
loop_
_entity_poly.entity_id
_entity_poly.type
_entity_poly.pdbx_seq_one_letter_code
_entity_poly.pdbx_strand_id
1 'polypeptide(L)'
;MALVRFARGRPLSPVEEKEWIQRFRLFFEDDSSVTSANRNEASFLIRLLEWCLSRMQHAWYIKTYGRTVHADTPQPSLSTANRPTLPVCSVLSSLGYPKLPFILPFHTFTLPLTSRTIRLIAHRNAINAFYTATTYTNKAAIVYPPPPPPVRGKLNIGYVSSDYNDHPLTHLMKSVFSLHNKQQFNVFLYATSPSDGSLHRQYYERQTAFHFTEVSSWSVSAIVDRIVQDQIHILVNLGGYTKGARNEVFAARPCPVQISLMGFAGTLGAGWCDYLVCDQVACPPDLFATVSARPARSASREGDGGRADVGVPVNEGCDPSSPATNWIYTECPIYMPHTFFVTDHKQSYRQDEQSLPSNPTSHTDPWLTELRRREEARCAIFPDLPKDVVIFANFNQLYKIDPLIFWTWLRILYRVPRSILWLLRFPAAGEANLVQTATAWAGPEVASRIRFTDVAVKELHIYRCRVADLVLDTVECSAHTVATDVLWSGTPIIACAWLNHRHKMSSRVAASAAYATGLGKQMVVHSREEYEDRAVTLANSLRRHDTIVSPSARLLQKGSSRAGGGSPAIAESSYDDDGEDLGVLMELRKRLFLTRKSMPLFDTARWTRNLEKGYVAAWKRWVEGRQFEYGEDTCIRVRDDEG
;
A
#
# COMPACT_ATOMS: atom_id res chain seq x y z
N MET A 1 -25.36 -21.27 19.96
CA MET A 1 -25.06 -20.74 21.32
C MET A 1 -23.92 -21.44 22.04
N ALA A 2 -23.92 -22.77 22.22
CA ALA A 2 -22.84 -23.47 22.95
C ALA A 2 -21.43 -23.14 22.40
N LEU A 3 -21.29 -23.15 21.06
CA LEU A 3 -20.05 -22.77 20.37
C LEU A 3 -19.56 -21.36 20.71
N VAL A 4 -20.47 -20.39 20.79
CA VAL A 4 -20.17 -18.99 21.12
C VAL A 4 -19.66 -18.88 22.55
N ARG A 5 -20.31 -19.55 23.51
CA ARG A 5 -19.87 -19.57 24.91
C ARG A 5 -18.49 -20.20 25.04
N PHE A 6 -18.26 -21.31 24.34
CA PHE A 6 -16.96 -21.98 24.31
C PHE A 6 -15.86 -21.07 23.76
N ALA A 7 -16.10 -20.45 22.60
CA ALA A 7 -15.13 -19.57 21.96
C ALA A 7 -14.83 -18.30 22.77
N ARG A 8 -15.78 -17.79 23.56
CA ARG A 8 -15.52 -16.65 24.46
C ARG A 8 -14.61 -16.99 25.62
N GLY A 9 -14.55 -18.26 26.04
CA GLY A 9 -13.80 -18.67 27.22
C GLY A 9 -14.31 -18.07 28.54
N ARG A 10 -15.45 -17.37 28.52
CA ARG A 10 -16.12 -16.77 29.69
C ARG A 10 -17.64 -16.83 29.54
N PRO A 11 -18.40 -16.75 30.64
CA PRO A 11 -19.86 -16.58 30.57
C PRO A 11 -20.22 -15.34 29.74
N LEU A 12 -21.27 -15.48 28.93
CA LEU A 12 -21.89 -14.35 28.23
C LEU A 12 -22.72 -13.54 29.23
N SER A 13 -22.65 -12.22 29.14
CA SER A 13 -23.62 -11.37 29.86
C SER A 13 -25.03 -11.58 29.29
N PRO A 14 -26.10 -11.29 30.06
CA PRO A 14 -27.48 -11.40 29.56
C PRO A 14 -27.73 -10.59 28.27
N VAL A 15 -27.06 -9.45 28.13
CA VAL A 15 -27.13 -8.60 26.93
C VAL A 15 -26.47 -9.28 25.73
N GLU A 16 -25.22 -9.76 25.88
CA GLU A 16 -24.50 -10.48 24.82
C GLU A 16 -25.27 -11.74 24.39
N GLU A 17 -25.83 -12.48 25.35
CA GLU A 17 -26.61 -13.68 25.07
C GLU A 17 -27.88 -13.36 24.26
N LYS A 18 -28.60 -12.29 24.63
CA LYS A 18 -29.78 -11.82 23.88
C LYS A 18 -29.41 -11.39 22.46
N GLU A 19 -28.30 -10.66 22.28
CA GLU A 19 -27.81 -10.25 20.96
C GLU A 19 -27.47 -11.45 20.07
N TRP A 20 -26.78 -12.46 20.61
CA TRP A 20 -26.48 -13.67 19.85
C TRP A 20 -27.73 -14.45 19.47
N ILE A 21 -28.69 -14.58 20.40
CA ILE A 21 -29.98 -15.21 20.10
C ILE A 21 -30.70 -14.46 18.98
N GLN A 22 -30.71 -13.12 19.01
CA GLN A 22 -31.33 -12.31 17.96
C GLN A 22 -30.65 -12.51 16.59
N ARG A 23 -29.32 -12.61 16.54
CA ARG A 23 -28.57 -12.92 15.31
C ARG A 23 -28.93 -14.28 14.74
N PHE A 24 -29.07 -15.30 15.59
CA PHE A 24 -29.45 -16.64 15.16
C PHE A 24 -30.91 -16.71 14.69
N ARG A 25 -31.84 -16.00 15.36
CA ARG A 25 -33.27 -15.97 14.98
C ARG A 25 -33.51 -15.59 13.53
N LEU A 26 -32.67 -14.72 12.95
CA LEU A 26 -32.72 -14.33 11.55
C LEU A 26 -32.59 -15.50 10.56
N PHE A 27 -32.11 -16.66 10.99
CA PHE A 27 -32.01 -17.87 10.16
C PHE A 27 -33.05 -18.95 10.52
N PHE A 28 -33.68 -18.87 11.69
CA PHE A 28 -34.63 -19.89 12.18
C PHE A 28 -36.09 -19.45 12.16
N GLU A 29 -36.37 -18.16 12.03
CA GLU A 29 -37.74 -17.63 11.91
C GLU A 29 -38.19 -17.60 10.44
N ASP A 30 -39.31 -18.25 10.16
CA ASP A 30 -40.09 -18.20 8.90
C ASP A 30 -40.75 -16.82 8.75
N ASP A 31 -39.92 -15.79 8.63
CA ASP A 31 -40.39 -14.44 8.37
C ASP A 31 -40.56 -14.25 6.85
N SER A 32 -41.81 -14.37 6.40
CA SER A 32 -42.24 -14.20 5.01
C SER A 32 -41.98 -12.79 4.45
N SER A 33 -41.60 -11.82 5.31
CA SER A 33 -41.27 -10.45 4.91
C SER A 33 -39.82 -10.27 4.42
N VAL A 34 -38.91 -11.20 4.75
CA VAL A 34 -37.51 -11.18 4.31
C VAL A 34 -37.35 -12.18 3.18
N THR A 35 -37.31 -11.70 1.94
CA THR A 35 -37.08 -12.56 0.78
C THR A 35 -35.80 -13.39 0.96
N SER A 36 -35.92 -14.71 0.77
CA SER A 36 -34.83 -15.70 0.86
C SER A 36 -33.57 -15.33 0.06
N ALA A 37 -33.71 -14.45 -0.94
CA ALA A 37 -32.63 -13.91 -1.77
C ALA A 37 -31.58 -13.05 -1.01
N ASN A 38 -31.89 -12.52 0.18
CA ASN A 38 -30.98 -11.66 0.94
C ASN A 38 -30.28 -12.33 2.14
N ARG A 39 -30.64 -13.57 2.48
CA ARG A 39 -30.01 -14.31 3.60
C ARG A 39 -28.84 -15.15 3.07
N ASN A 40 -27.61 -14.76 3.40
CA ASN A 40 -26.41 -15.54 3.06
C ASN A 40 -25.93 -16.35 4.26
N GLU A 41 -26.69 -17.39 4.60
CA GLU A 41 -26.45 -18.27 5.74
C GLU A 41 -25.04 -18.90 5.71
N ALA A 42 -24.60 -19.36 4.53
CA ALA A 42 -23.26 -19.93 4.34
C ALA A 42 -22.14 -18.95 4.73
N SER A 43 -22.25 -17.68 4.33
CA SER A 43 -21.28 -16.64 4.70
C SER A 43 -21.30 -16.35 6.19
N PHE A 44 -22.49 -16.27 6.81
CA PHE A 44 -22.61 -16.06 8.24
C PHE A 44 -21.95 -17.19 9.04
N LEU A 45 -22.22 -18.45 8.68
CA LEU A 45 -21.62 -19.61 9.34
C LEU A 45 -20.10 -19.64 9.18
N ILE A 46 -19.58 -19.37 7.98
CA ILE A 46 -18.13 -19.31 7.75
C ILE A 46 -17.49 -18.21 8.60
N ARG A 47 -18.07 -17.01 8.64
CA ARG A 47 -17.59 -15.91 9.49
C ARG A 47 -17.69 -16.23 10.97
N LEU A 48 -18.71 -16.97 11.40
CA LEU A 48 -18.84 -17.45 12.79
C LEU A 48 -17.70 -18.40 13.15
N LEU A 49 -17.30 -19.28 12.23
CA LEU A 49 -16.17 -20.17 12.43
C LEU A 49 -14.84 -19.41 12.49
N GLU A 50 -14.61 -18.44 11.59
CA GLU A 50 -13.45 -17.54 11.65
C GLU A 50 -13.38 -16.81 13.01
N TRP A 51 -14.51 -16.28 13.46
CA TRP A 51 -14.65 -15.58 14.74
C TRP A 51 -14.33 -16.50 15.94
N CYS A 52 -14.76 -17.76 15.87
CA CYS A 52 -14.48 -18.76 16.91
C CYS A 52 -12.99 -19.13 16.92
N LEU A 53 -12.39 -19.39 15.75
CA LEU A 53 -10.97 -19.80 15.63
C LEU A 53 -10.04 -18.82 16.33
N SER A 54 -10.15 -17.52 16.01
CA SER A 54 -9.29 -16.48 16.59
C SER A 54 -9.43 -16.38 18.11
N ARG A 55 -10.66 -16.47 18.64
CA ARG A 55 -10.92 -16.34 20.08
C ARG A 55 -10.57 -17.59 20.86
N MET A 56 -10.77 -18.77 20.30
CA MET A 56 -10.35 -20.03 20.91
C MET A 56 -8.83 -20.13 20.98
N GLN A 57 -8.12 -19.66 19.94
CA GLN A 57 -6.66 -19.56 19.96
C GLN A 57 -6.18 -18.61 21.06
N HIS A 58 -6.80 -17.44 21.19
CA HIS A 58 -6.50 -16.49 22.28
C HIS A 58 -6.80 -17.06 23.67
N ALA A 59 -7.99 -17.65 23.87
CA ALA A 59 -8.37 -18.27 25.14
C ALA A 59 -7.40 -19.39 25.54
N TRP A 60 -6.92 -20.17 24.57
CA TRP A 60 -5.90 -21.19 24.80
C TRP A 60 -4.57 -20.58 25.27
N TYR A 61 -4.13 -19.49 24.65
CA TYR A 61 -2.94 -18.75 25.10
C TYR A 61 -3.10 -18.23 26.52
N ILE A 62 -4.20 -17.54 26.82
CA ILE A 62 -4.45 -16.96 28.16
C ILE A 62 -4.52 -18.05 29.24
N LYS A 63 -5.18 -19.18 28.97
CA LYS A 63 -5.26 -20.29 29.91
C LYS A 63 -3.89 -20.87 30.25
N THR A 64 -2.94 -20.80 29.32
CA THR A 64 -1.63 -21.46 29.42
C THR A 64 -0.56 -20.53 29.97
N TYR A 65 -0.48 -19.31 29.43
CA TYR A 65 0.59 -18.36 29.69
C TYR A 65 0.11 -17.10 30.43
N GLY A 66 -1.20 -16.98 30.68
CA GLY A 66 -1.79 -15.73 31.18
C GLY A 66 -1.71 -14.60 30.15
N ARG A 67 -1.80 -13.35 30.61
CA ARG A 67 -1.66 -12.14 29.77
C ARG A 67 -0.18 -11.72 29.62
N THR A 68 0.70 -12.69 29.44
CA THR A 68 2.15 -12.46 29.40
C THR A 68 2.56 -11.99 28.00
N VAL A 69 3.02 -10.75 27.87
CA VAL A 69 3.42 -10.17 26.57
C VAL A 69 4.79 -10.69 26.12
N HIS A 70 5.69 -10.95 27.07
CA HIS A 70 7.03 -11.51 26.85
C HIS A 70 7.47 -12.28 28.09
N ALA A 71 8.39 -13.23 27.92
CA ALA A 71 8.98 -14.01 29.01
C ALA A 71 10.50 -13.93 28.97
N ASP A 72 11.18 -13.91 30.12
CA ASP A 72 12.65 -13.84 30.16
C ASP A 72 13.33 -15.15 29.75
N THR A 73 12.65 -16.28 30.01
CA THR A 73 13.11 -17.63 29.71
C THR A 73 12.14 -18.34 28.75
N PRO A 74 12.62 -19.30 27.93
CA PRO A 74 11.75 -20.12 27.09
C PRO A 74 10.66 -20.80 27.90
N GLN A 75 9.43 -20.68 27.42
CA GLN A 75 8.25 -21.35 27.98
C GLN A 75 7.95 -22.62 27.17
N PRO A 76 7.39 -23.68 27.80
CA PRO A 76 7.09 -24.92 27.09
C PRO A 76 6.07 -24.67 25.98
N SER A 77 6.28 -25.30 24.83
CA SER A 77 5.33 -25.30 23.73
C SER A 77 4.05 -26.04 24.13
N LEU A 78 2.92 -25.57 23.62
CA LEU A 78 1.62 -26.17 23.87
C LEU A 78 1.51 -27.59 23.30
N SER A 79 1.08 -28.53 24.15
CA SER A 79 0.77 -29.90 23.73
C SER A 79 -0.46 -29.91 22.81
N THR A 80 -0.36 -30.63 21.71
CA THR A 80 -1.46 -30.83 20.75
C THR A 80 -2.51 -31.83 21.21
N ALA A 81 -2.29 -32.52 22.34
CA ALA A 81 -3.18 -33.58 22.85
C ALA A 81 -4.58 -33.07 23.27
N ASN A 82 -4.67 -31.85 23.82
CA ASN A 82 -5.93 -31.25 24.30
C ASN A 82 -6.38 -30.07 23.43
N ARG A 83 -6.09 -30.13 22.14
CA ARG A 83 -6.43 -29.07 21.18
C ARG A 83 -7.95 -28.84 21.09
N PRO A 84 -8.43 -27.59 21.15
CA PRO A 84 -9.82 -27.30 20.87
C PRO A 84 -10.15 -27.67 19.42
N THR A 85 -11.27 -28.36 19.20
CA THR A 85 -11.79 -28.69 17.87
C THR A 85 -13.06 -27.89 17.60
N LEU A 86 -13.22 -27.49 16.33
CA LEU A 86 -14.46 -26.91 15.85
C LEU A 86 -15.17 -27.90 14.91
N PRO A 87 -16.51 -27.97 14.92
CA PRO A 87 -17.29 -28.84 14.04
C PRO A 87 -17.34 -28.31 12.60
N VAL A 88 -16.20 -27.86 12.05
CA VAL A 88 -16.17 -27.18 10.76
C VAL A 88 -16.48 -28.14 9.63
N CYS A 89 -15.99 -29.38 9.68
CA CYS A 89 -16.26 -30.35 8.62
C CYS A 89 -17.75 -30.64 8.47
N SER A 90 -18.48 -30.84 9.58
CA SER A 90 -19.93 -31.07 9.54
C SER A 90 -20.72 -29.83 9.11
N VAL A 91 -20.26 -28.63 9.47
CA VAL A 91 -20.89 -27.38 9.03
C VAL A 91 -20.64 -27.16 7.54
N LEU A 92 -19.39 -27.23 7.08
CA LEU A 92 -19.03 -26.97 5.68
C LEU A 92 -19.53 -28.06 4.71
N SER A 93 -19.58 -29.34 5.13
CA SER A 93 -20.11 -30.41 4.27
C SER A 93 -21.60 -30.24 3.96
N SER A 94 -22.33 -29.51 4.81
CA SER A 94 -23.73 -29.17 4.57
C SER A 94 -23.92 -27.94 3.67
N LEU A 95 -22.83 -27.19 3.40
CA LEU A 95 -22.85 -25.99 2.57
C LEU A 95 -22.41 -26.31 1.13
N GLY A 96 -23.07 -25.70 0.16
CA GLY A 96 -22.59 -25.71 -1.22
C GLY A 96 -21.27 -24.95 -1.37
N TYR A 97 -20.44 -25.34 -2.34
CA TYR A 97 -19.17 -24.66 -2.63
C TYR A 97 -19.42 -23.16 -2.91
N PRO A 98 -18.71 -22.23 -2.24
CA PRO A 98 -18.92 -20.80 -2.44
C PRO A 98 -18.55 -20.37 -3.86
N LYS A 99 -19.54 -19.91 -4.63
CA LYS A 99 -19.31 -19.39 -5.98
C LYS A 99 -18.43 -18.15 -5.95
N LEU A 100 -17.36 -18.15 -6.73
CA LEU A 100 -16.49 -17.00 -6.93
C LEU A 100 -17.09 -16.02 -7.96
N PRO A 101 -16.92 -14.71 -7.76
CA PRO A 101 -17.24 -13.72 -8.78
C PRO A 101 -16.29 -13.85 -9.97
N PHE A 102 -16.79 -13.58 -11.19
CA PHE A 102 -15.96 -13.51 -12.40
C PHE A 102 -14.92 -12.38 -12.36
N ILE A 103 -15.20 -11.33 -11.56
CA ILE A 103 -14.28 -10.22 -11.31
C ILE A 103 -13.46 -10.56 -10.08
N LEU A 104 -12.15 -10.74 -10.25
CA LEU A 104 -11.22 -10.90 -9.15
C LEU A 104 -10.94 -9.57 -8.44
N PRO A 105 -10.56 -9.59 -7.16
CA PRO A 105 -10.29 -8.35 -6.41
C PRO A 105 -9.23 -7.45 -7.07
N PHE A 106 -8.22 -8.01 -7.73
CA PHE A 106 -7.21 -7.24 -8.47
C PHE A 106 -7.81 -6.38 -9.60
N HIS A 107 -8.84 -6.87 -10.30
CA HIS A 107 -9.49 -6.12 -11.38
C HIS A 107 -10.26 -4.90 -10.86
N THR A 108 -10.56 -4.83 -9.57
CA THR A 108 -11.26 -3.68 -8.98
C THR A 108 -10.45 -2.39 -9.01
N PHE A 109 -9.12 -2.49 -9.17
CA PHE A 109 -8.23 -1.32 -9.28
C PHE A 109 -8.52 -0.47 -10.51
N THR A 110 -8.96 -1.08 -11.61
CA THR A 110 -9.13 -0.39 -12.91
C THR A 110 -10.59 -0.12 -13.25
N LEU A 111 -11.53 -0.70 -12.50
CA LEU A 111 -12.96 -0.57 -12.73
C LEU A 111 -13.58 0.46 -11.79
N PRO A 112 -14.43 1.40 -12.26
CA PRO A 112 -15.05 2.44 -11.45
C PRO A 112 -16.18 1.88 -10.56
N LEU A 113 -15.81 1.03 -9.59
CA LEU A 113 -16.71 0.32 -8.69
C LEU A 113 -16.87 1.05 -7.36
N THR A 114 -18.07 0.92 -6.78
CA THR A 114 -18.38 1.44 -5.44
C THR A 114 -17.63 0.68 -4.35
N SER A 115 -17.43 1.31 -3.19
CA SER A 115 -16.87 0.69 -1.98
C SER A 115 -17.53 -0.64 -1.62
N ARG A 116 -18.87 -0.70 -1.66
CA ARG A 116 -19.64 -1.93 -1.41
C ARG A 116 -19.28 -3.04 -2.40
N THR A 117 -19.26 -2.74 -3.70
CA THR A 117 -18.97 -3.76 -4.72
C THR A 117 -17.56 -4.32 -4.56
N ILE A 118 -16.57 -3.46 -4.32
CA ILE A 118 -15.18 -3.88 -4.08
C ILE A 118 -15.10 -4.77 -2.83
N ARG A 119 -15.72 -4.33 -1.73
CA ARG A 119 -15.78 -5.08 -0.47
C ARG A 119 -16.45 -6.44 -0.65
N LEU A 120 -17.55 -6.52 -1.39
CA LEU A 120 -18.25 -7.77 -1.69
C LEU A 120 -17.37 -8.74 -2.50
N ILE A 121 -16.68 -8.23 -3.53
CA ILE A 121 -15.77 -9.03 -4.35
C ILE A 121 -14.65 -9.61 -3.48
N ALA A 122 -13.99 -8.78 -2.67
CA ALA A 122 -12.96 -9.22 -1.74
C ALA A 122 -13.51 -10.25 -0.73
N HIS A 123 -14.64 -9.94 -0.10
CA HIS A 123 -15.26 -10.81 0.90
C HIS A 123 -15.63 -12.20 0.36
N ARG A 124 -16.15 -12.28 -0.88
CA ARG A 124 -16.47 -13.57 -1.52
C ARG A 124 -15.22 -14.41 -1.76
N ASN A 125 -14.11 -13.77 -2.14
CA ASN A 125 -12.81 -14.45 -2.29
C ASN A 125 -12.27 -14.91 -0.92
N ALA A 126 -12.42 -14.10 0.14
CA ALA A 126 -12.02 -14.48 1.50
C ALA A 126 -12.77 -15.71 2.04
N ILE A 127 -14.10 -15.75 1.86
CA ILE A 127 -14.94 -16.90 2.23
C ILE A 127 -14.48 -18.16 1.49
N ASN A 128 -14.22 -18.02 0.19
CA ASN A 128 -13.76 -19.14 -0.63
C ASN A 128 -12.39 -19.65 -0.16
N ALA A 129 -11.45 -18.76 0.17
CA ALA A 129 -10.16 -19.13 0.74
C ALA A 129 -10.31 -19.92 2.05
N PHE A 130 -11.21 -19.49 2.95
CA PHE A 130 -11.48 -20.19 4.20
C PHE A 130 -12.12 -21.57 4.00
N TYR A 131 -13.13 -21.65 3.13
CA TYR A 131 -13.78 -22.91 2.76
C TYR A 131 -12.77 -23.91 2.20
N THR A 132 -11.93 -23.43 1.29
CA THR A 132 -10.89 -24.21 0.61
C THR A 132 -9.81 -24.67 1.59
N ALA A 133 -9.26 -23.78 2.42
CA ALA A 133 -8.28 -24.11 3.44
C ALA A 133 -8.78 -25.22 4.37
N THR A 134 -10.03 -25.09 4.84
CA THR A 134 -10.56 -26.06 5.80
C THR A 134 -10.84 -27.42 5.16
N THR A 135 -11.29 -27.45 3.91
CA THR A 135 -11.51 -28.69 3.16
C THR A 135 -10.20 -29.44 2.91
N TYR A 136 -9.12 -28.74 2.55
CA TYR A 136 -7.82 -29.36 2.27
C TYR A 136 -7.11 -29.92 3.51
N THR A 137 -7.34 -29.35 4.69
CA THR A 137 -6.65 -29.82 5.89
C THR A 137 -7.10 -31.19 6.38
N ASN A 138 -8.23 -31.74 5.88
CA ASN A 138 -8.79 -33.08 6.14
C ASN A 138 -8.80 -33.52 7.63
N LYS A 139 -8.68 -32.55 8.53
CA LYS A 139 -8.62 -32.72 9.98
C LYS A 139 -9.79 -31.90 10.52
N ALA A 140 -10.60 -32.47 11.42
CA ALA A 140 -11.61 -31.73 12.18
C ALA A 140 -10.99 -30.40 12.65
N ALA A 141 -11.54 -29.27 12.18
CA ALA A 141 -10.83 -27.99 12.15
C ALA A 141 -10.10 -27.69 13.46
N ILE A 142 -8.79 -27.52 13.27
CA ILE A 142 -7.82 -27.42 14.34
C ILE A 142 -7.70 -25.95 14.68
N VAL A 143 -8.00 -25.59 15.93
CA VAL A 143 -7.36 -24.39 16.47
C VAL A 143 -5.88 -24.74 16.59
N TYR A 144 -5.02 -24.11 15.79
CA TYR A 144 -3.57 -24.32 15.88
C TYR A 144 -3.03 -23.74 17.18
N PRO A 145 -2.07 -24.42 17.84
CA PRO A 145 -1.51 -23.94 19.09
C PRO A 145 -0.86 -22.57 18.87
N PRO A 146 -1.20 -21.54 19.67
CA PRO A 146 -0.48 -20.28 19.61
C PRO A 146 0.98 -20.48 20.07
N PRO A 147 1.93 -19.69 19.54
CA PRO A 147 3.30 -19.72 20.01
C PRO A 147 3.41 -19.31 21.48
N PRO A 148 4.44 -19.77 22.21
CA PRO A 148 4.73 -19.29 23.56
C PRO A 148 5.03 -17.78 23.55
N PRO A 149 4.98 -17.09 24.70
CA PRO A 149 5.39 -15.70 24.79
C PRO A 149 6.81 -15.47 24.23
N PRO A 150 7.05 -14.37 23.49
CA PRO A 150 8.37 -13.98 22.99
C PRO A 150 9.44 -14.00 24.08
N VAL A 151 10.53 -14.76 23.84
CA VAL A 151 11.65 -14.84 24.79
C VAL A 151 12.45 -13.55 24.73
N ARG A 152 12.62 -12.88 25.88
CA ARG A 152 13.23 -11.55 26.03
C ARG A 152 12.60 -10.51 25.09
N GLY A 153 11.32 -10.66 24.79
CA GLY A 153 10.58 -9.78 23.89
C GLY A 153 10.86 -10.01 22.40
N LYS A 154 11.60 -11.05 22.02
CA LYS A 154 11.98 -11.30 20.62
C LYS A 154 10.84 -11.96 19.82
N LEU A 155 10.21 -11.20 18.93
CA LEU A 155 9.07 -11.64 18.12
C LEU A 155 9.50 -12.39 16.86
N ASN A 156 8.82 -13.51 16.56
CA ASN A 156 8.97 -14.22 15.28
C ASN A 156 7.97 -13.67 14.25
N ILE A 157 8.49 -13.08 13.17
CA ILE A 157 7.71 -12.49 12.08
C ILE A 157 7.88 -13.33 10.83
N GLY A 158 6.79 -13.83 10.27
CA GLY A 158 6.78 -14.58 9.01
C GLY A 158 6.25 -13.72 7.86
N TYR A 159 6.93 -13.68 6.72
CA TYR A 159 6.48 -13.00 5.51
C TYR A 159 6.22 -14.01 4.39
N VAL A 160 5.00 -14.07 3.88
CA VAL A 160 4.62 -14.99 2.79
C VAL A 160 4.45 -14.20 1.50
N SER A 161 5.17 -14.60 0.46
CA SER A 161 5.07 -13.97 -0.86
C SER A 161 5.47 -14.92 -1.99
N SER A 162 4.87 -14.74 -3.15
CA SER A 162 5.33 -15.32 -4.42
C SER A 162 6.40 -14.47 -5.11
N ASP A 163 6.71 -13.30 -4.57
CA ASP A 163 7.37 -12.24 -5.32
C ASP A 163 8.83 -12.01 -4.89
N TYR A 164 9.45 -13.00 -4.23
CA TYR A 164 10.88 -13.03 -3.88
C TYR A 164 11.80 -13.29 -5.09
N ASN A 165 11.37 -12.84 -6.27
CA ASN A 165 11.98 -13.00 -7.58
C ASN A 165 12.22 -11.60 -8.18
N ASP A 166 12.56 -11.48 -9.46
CA ASP A 166 12.64 -10.17 -10.13
C ASP A 166 11.24 -9.54 -10.30
N HIS A 167 10.75 -8.91 -9.22
CA HIS A 167 9.40 -8.40 -9.09
C HIS A 167 9.40 -7.04 -8.34
N PRO A 168 8.47 -6.12 -8.65
CA PRO A 168 8.38 -4.82 -7.98
C PRO A 168 8.36 -4.86 -6.45
N LEU A 169 7.73 -5.87 -5.84
CA LEU A 169 7.74 -6.03 -4.38
C LEU A 169 9.18 -6.18 -3.85
N THR A 170 9.98 -7.03 -4.50
CA THR A 170 11.39 -7.24 -4.13
C THR A 170 12.21 -5.98 -4.37
N HIS A 171 11.99 -5.25 -5.47
CA HIS A 171 12.68 -3.97 -5.71
C HIS A 171 12.42 -2.90 -4.65
N LEU A 172 11.37 -3.06 -3.83
CA LEU A 172 10.97 -2.10 -2.81
C LEU A 172 11.27 -2.56 -1.38
N MET A 173 11.07 -3.85 -1.09
CA MET A 173 11.14 -4.39 0.27
C MET A 173 12.45 -5.13 0.59
N LYS A 174 13.33 -5.37 -0.39
CA LYS A 174 14.53 -6.21 -0.24
C LYS A 174 15.34 -5.94 1.03
N SER A 175 15.66 -4.67 1.34
CA SER A 175 16.44 -4.35 2.53
C SER A 175 15.66 -4.41 3.85
N VAL A 176 14.34 -4.26 3.82
CA VAL A 176 13.48 -4.24 5.04
C VAL A 176 13.75 -5.46 5.91
N PHE A 177 13.78 -6.64 5.28
CA PHE A 177 13.95 -7.91 5.99
C PHE A 177 15.29 -8.02 6.74
N SER A 178 16.36 -7.40 6.21
CA SER A 178 17.69 -7.39 6.83
C SER A 178 17.88 -6.24 7.83
N LEU A 179 17.07 -5.19 7.70
CA LEU A 179 17.10 -4.00 8.56
C LEU A 179 16.32 -4.17 9.87
N HIS A 180 15.56 -5.26 10.02
CA HIS A 180 14.92 -5.57 11.29
C HIS A 180 15.92 -5.68 12.44
N ASN A 181 15.55 -5.16 13.61
CA ASN A 181 16.35 -5.25 14.82
C ASN A 181 16.47 -6.71 15.28
N LYS A 182 17.63 -7.32 15.01
CA LYS A 182 17.94 -8.72 15.33
C LYS A 182 17.87 -9.05 16.82
N GLN A 183 17.84 -8.07 17.72
CA GLN A 183 17.65 -8.30 19.15
C GLN A 183 16.17 -8.46 19.52
N GLN A 184 15.27 -7.83 18.77
CA GLN A 184 13.83 -7.80 19.03
C GLN A 184 13.00 -8.64 18.05
N PHE A 185 13.55 -9.01 16.90
CA PHE A 185 12.82 -9.75 15.86
C PHE A 185 13.64 -10.91 15.29
N ASN A 186 12.97 -12.05 15.07
CA ASN A 186 13.41 -13.12 14.19
C ASN A 186 12.54 -13.06 12.92
N VAL A 187 13.17 -12.99 11.75
CA VAL A 187 12.48 -12.83 10.48
C VAL A 187 12.53 -14.14 9.69
N PHE A 188 11.37 -14.58 9.22
CA PHE A 188 11.17 -15.78 8.40
C PHE A 188 10.49 -15.39 7.10
N LEU A 189 11.03 -15.83 5.97
CA LEU A 189 10.50 -15.58 4.64
C LEU A 189 10.05 -16.92 4.03
N TYR A 190 8.80 -17.01 3.64
CA TYR A 190 8.20 -18.18 3.00
C TYR A 190 7.91 -17.86 1.53
N ALA A 191 8.74 -18.37 0.62
CA ALA A 191 8.61 -18.14 -0.81
C ALA A 191 7.64 -19.15 -1.45
N THR A 192 6.50 -18.68 -1.95
CA THR A 192 5.48 -19.53 -2.58
C THR A 192 5.69 -19.73 -4.08
N SER A 193 6.80 -19.23 -4.61
CA SER A 193 7.23 -19.37 -6.00
C SER A 193 8.61 -20.04 -6.10
N PRO A 194 8.84 -20.83 -7.16
CA PRO A 194 10.16 -21.40 -7.42
C PRO A 194 11.17 -20.29 -7.72
N SER A 195 12.45 -20.63 -7.60
CA SER A 195 13.55 -19.74 -7.97
C SER A 195 13.51 -19.44 -9.47
N ASP A 196 13.62 -18.17 -9.84
CA ASP A 196 13.73 -17.70 -11.23
C ASP A 196 15.20 -17.55 -11.68
N GLY A 197 16.16 -17.88 -10.80
CA GLY A 197 17.60 -17.72 -11.05
C GLY A 197 18.09 -16.27 -11.01
N SER A 198 17.22 -15.28 -10.73
CA SER A 198 17.57 -13.87 -10.70
C SER A 198 18.56 -13.53 -9.58
N LEU A 199 19.30 -12.43 -9.75
CA LEU A 199 20.17 -11.90 -8.69
C LEU A 199 19.37 -11.52 -7.44
N HIS A 200 18.11 -11.13 -7.61
CA HIS A 200 17.18 -10.83 -6.54
C HIS A 200 16.85 -12.07 -5.70
N ARG A 201 16.57 -13.20 -6.34
CA ARG A 201 16.31 -14.47 -5.66
C ARG A 201 17.55 -15.01 -4.96
N GLN A 202 18.70 -14.99 -5.65
CA GLN A 202 19.98 -15.43 -5.08
C GLN A 202 20.37 -14.61 -3.83
N TYR A 203 20.01 -13.32 -3.77
CA TYR A 203 20.22 -12.51 -2.58
C TYR A 203 19.48 -13.08 -1.37
N TYR A 204 18.21 -13.44 -1.50
CA TYR A 204 17.44 -14.01 -0.39
C TYR A 204 17.97 -15.38 0.03
N GLU A 205 18.35 -16.22 -0.93
CA GLU A 205 18.85 -17.58 -0.66
C GLU A 205 20.22 -17.59 0.04
N ARG A 206 21.05 -16.56 -0.16
CA ARG A 206 22.40 -16.46 0.43
C ARG A 206 22.46 -15.66 1.73
N GLN A 207 21.40 -14.91 2.07
CA GLN A 207 21.40 -14.01 3.20
C GLN A 207 21.22 -14.77 4.52
N THR A 208 22.00 -14.43 5.54
CA THR A 208 21.93 -15.06 6.88
C THR A 208 21.22 -14.20 7.92
N ALA A 209 20.81 -12.98 7.54
CA ALA A 209 20.10 -12.06 8.42
C ALA A 209 18.67 -12.52 8.78
N PHE A 210 18.09 -13.44 8.00
CA PHE A 210 16.75 -14.00 8.17
C PHE A 210 16.73 -15.47 7.74
N HIS A 211 15.65 -16.17 8.10
CA HIS A 211 15.40 -17.54 7.64
C HIS A 211 14.62 -17.49 6.32
N PHE A 212 15.15 -18.10 5.26
CA PHE A 212 14.46 -18.19 3.97
C PHE A 212 14.09 -19.64 3.66
N THR A 213 12.80 -19.88 3.40
CA THR A 213 12.27 -21.22 3.09
C THR A 213 11.46 -21.15 1.80
N GLU A 214 11.86 -21.92 0.80
CA GLU A 214 11.09 -22.11 -0.43
C GLU A 214 10.03 -23.20 -0.21
N VAL A 215 8.76 -22.85 -0.43
CA VAL A 215 7.59 -23.69 -0.15
C VAL A 215 6.63 -23.79 -1.33
N SER A 216 7.11 -23.49 -2.54
CA SER A 216 6.28 -23.43 -3.76
C SER A 216 5.66 -24.77 -4.15
N SER A 217 6.37 -25.87 -3.86
CA SER A 217 5.93 -27.25 -4.10
C SER A 217 5.14 -27.86 -2.92
N TRP A 218 5.03 -27.16 -1.79
CA TRP A 218 4.42 -27.70 -0.58
C TRP A 218 2.90 -27.59 -0.62
N SER A 219 2.22 -28.54 0.05
CA SER A 219 0.78 -28.44 0.28
C SER A 219 0.47 -27.34 1.30
N VAL A 220 -0.75 -26.80 1.28
CA VAL A 220 -1.20 -25.79 2.25
C VAL A 220 -1.01 -26.28 3.69
N SER A 221 -1.33 -27.56 3.98
CA SER A 221 -1.12 -28.14 5.32
C SER A 221 0.35 -28.16 5.71
N ALA A 222 1.26 -28.51 4.80
CA ALA A 222 2.70 -28.55 5.11
C ALA A 222 3.25 -27.14 5.40
N ILE A 223 2.79 -26.12 4.67
CA ILE A 223 3.16 -24.72 4.92
C ILE A 223 2.64 -24.28 6.30
N VAL A 224 1.38 -24.58 6.62
CA VAL A 224 0.76 -24.28 7.90
C VAL A 224 1.49 -24.97 9.05
N ASP A 225 1.77 -26.27 8.93
CA ASP A 225 2.50 -27.04 9.94
C ASP A 225 3.91 -26.46 10.16
N ARG A 226 4.57 -25.99 9.10
CA ARG A 226 5.87 -25.31 9.20
C ARG A 226 5.78 -23.97 9.94
N ILE A 227 4.80 -23.14 9.63
CA ILE A 227 4.59 -21.84 10.31
C ILE A 227 4.33 -22.06 11.82
N VAL A 228 3.56 -23.09 12.16
CA VAL A 228 3.32 -23.48 13.56
C VAL A 228 4.61 -23.97 14.21
N GLN A 229 5.41 -24.80 13.53
CA GLN A 229 6.71 -25.26 14.04
C GLN A 229 7.69 -24.11 14.28
N ASP A 230 7.73 -23.13 13.38
CA ASP A 230 8.56 -21.92 13.50
C ASP A 230 8.07 -20.96 14.60
N GLN A 231 6.93 -21.26 15.25
CA GLN A 231 6.34 -20.46 16.33
C GLN A 231 6.15 -18.99 15.92
N ILE A 232 5.61 -18.76 14.72
CA ILE A 232 5.39 -17.42 14.19
C ILE A 232 4.33 -16.70 15.04
N HIS A 233 4.66 -15.49 15.50
CA HIS A 233 3.74 -14.64 16.28
C HIS A 233 2.89 -13.76 15.37
N ILE A 234 3.53 -13.22 14.33
CA ILE A 234 2.90 -12.34 13.34
C ILE A 234 3.21 -12.87 11.94
N LEU A 235 2.16 -13.18 11.17
CA LEU A 235 2.30 -13.58 9.78
C LEU A 235 1.82 -12.46 8.85
N VAL A 236 2.68 -12.06 7.93
CA VAL A 236 2.50 -10.94 7.03
C VAL A 236 2.21 -11.44 5.62
N ASN A 237 1.05 -11.07 5.11
CA ASN A 237 0.61 -11.32 3.74
C ASN A 237 1.15 -10.23 2.82
N LEU A 238 2.12 -10.59 1.98
CA LEU A 238 2.69 -9.71 0.96
C LEU A 238 2.17 -10.02 -0.46
N GLY A 239 1.11 -10.83 -0.60
CA GLY A 239 0.51 -11.17 -1.90
C GLY A 239 -0.93 -10.65 -2.06
N GLY A 240 -1.73 -10.68 -1.00
CA GLY A 240 -3.16 -10.37 -1.06
C GLY A 240 -3.87 -11.13 -2.18
N TYR A 241 -4.54 -10.44 -3.09
CA TYR A 241 -5.26 -11.05 -4.23
C TYR A 241 -4.53 -10.94 -5.57
N THR A 242 -3.20 -11.03 -5.56
CA THR A 242 -2.39 -11.09 -6.77
C THR A 242 -2.08 -12.54 -7.20
N LYS A 243 -1.46 -12.69 -8.37
CA LYS A 243 -1.06 -13.98 -8.91
C LYS A 243 -0.04 -14.65 -7.99
N GLY A 244 -0.26 -15.92 -7.64
CA GLY A 244 0.68 -16.70 -6.81
C GLY A 244 0.45 -16.60 -5.30
N ALA A 245 -0.49 -15.76 -4.86
CA ALA A 245 -0.89 -15.67 -3.47
C ALA A 245 -1.47 -17.02 -2.97
N ARG A 246 -1.21 -17.33 -1.70
CA ARG A 246 -1.65 -18.54 -0.99
C ARG A 246 -2.51 -18.15 0.21
N ASN A 247 -3.65 -17.53 -0.04
CA ASN A 247 -4.53 -17.00 1.03
C ASN A 247 -5.14 -18.10 1.91
N GLU A 248 -5.16 -19.34 1.43
CA GLU A 248 -5.60 -20.51 2.19
C GLU A 248 -4.72 -20.76 3.42
N VAL A 249 -3.43 -20.44 3.33
CA VAL A 249 -2.49 -20.52 4.47
C VAL A 249 -2.92 -19.57 5.59
N PHE A 250 -3.29 -18.34 5.22
CA PHE A 250 -3.78 -17.34 6.18
C PHE A 250 -5.17 -17.68 6.70
N ALA A 251 -6.04 -18.19 5.83
CA ALA A 251 -7.40 -18.55 6.23
C ALA A 251 -7.45 -19.74 7.21
N ALA A 252 -6.46 -20.64 7.17
CA ALA A 252 -6.26 -21.69 8.16
C ALA A 252 -5.85 -21.16 9.55
N ARG A 253 -5.41 -19.90 9.64
CA ARG A 253 -4.99 -19.20 10.86
C ARG A 253 -3.92 -19.96 11.69
N PRO A 254 -2.73 -20.22 11.10
CA PRO A 254 -1.63 -20.90 11.78
C PRO A 254 -1.04 -20.09 12.95
N CYS A 255 -1.25 -18.77 12.98
CA CYS A 255 -0.66 -17.88 13.97
C CYS A 255 -1.69 -16.90 14.57
N PRO A 256 -1.37 -16.29 15.73
CA PRO A 256 -2.18 -15.32 16.44
C PRO A 256 -2.62 -14.08 15.63
N VAL A 257 -1.67 -13.41 14.99
CA VAL A 257 -1.83 -12.09 14.38
C VAL A 257 -1.46 -12.16 12.90
N GLN A 258 -2.39 -11.78 12.03
CA GLN A 258 -2.19 -11.79 10.59
C GLN A 258 -2.35 -10.39 10.00
N ILE A 259 -1.38 -9.95 9.19
CA ILE A 259 -1.26 -8.57 8.72
C ILE A 259 -1.14 -8.55 7.20
N SER A 260 -1.94 -7.73 6.51
CA SER A 260 -1.77 -7.41 5.09
C SER A 260 -0.83 -6.21 4.92
N LEU A 261 0.14 -6.32 4.00
CA LEU A 261 1.13 -5.28 3.73
C LEU A 261 1.55 -5.29 2.25
N MET A 262 1.57 -4.11 1.62
CA MET A 262 2.12 -3.80 0.29
C MET A 262 1.59 -4.56 -0.93
N GLY A 263 1.61 -5.90 -0.93
CA GLY A 263 1.38 -6.73 -2.13
C GLY A 263 0.04 -6.51 -2.81
N PHE A 264 -0.96 -6.07 -2.06
CA PHE A 264 -2.28 -5.75 -2.58
C PHE A 264 -2.79 -4.42 -1.99
N ALA A 265 -2.99 -3.42 -2.84
CA ALA A 265 -3.44 -2.09 -2.46
C ALA A 265 -4.97 -2.02 -2.26
N GLY A 266 -5.50 -2.82 -1.33
CA GLY A 266 -6.93 -2.87 -1.02
C GLY A 266 -7.26 -3.77 0.17
N THR A 267 -8.55 -3.83 0.51
CA THR A 267 -9.09 -4.73 1.54
C THR A 267 -9.03 -6.19 1.09
N LEU A 268 -8.70 -7.11 2.00
CA LEU A 268 -8.91 -8.53 1.81
C LEU A 268 -10.36 -8.93 2.09
N GLY A 269 -11.16 -8.11 2.79
CA GLY A 269 -12.55 -8.43 3.12
C GLY A 269 -12.67 -9.71 3.96
N ALA A 270 -11.60 -10.07 4.66
CA ALA A 270 -11.40 -11.36 5.29
C ALA A 270 -11.44 -11.26 6.81
N GLY A 271 -12.24 -12.11 7.47
CA GLY A 271 -12.24 -12.20 8.94
C GLY A 271 -10.98 -12.85 9.51
N TRP A 272 -10.22 -13.54 8.67
CA TRP A 272 -8.93 -14.14 9.05
C TRP A 272 -7.75 -13.16 8.98
N CYS A 273 -7.88 -11.97 8.37
CA CYS A 273 -6.82 -10.96 8.38
C CYS A 273 -7.13 -9.87 9.41
N ASP A 274 -6.24 -9.66 10.38
CA ASP A 274 -6.53 -8.82 11.54
C ASP A 274 -6.18 -7.34 11.27
N TYR A 275 -5.06 -7.09 10.57
CA TYR A 275 -4.56 -5.73 10.35
C TYR A 275 -4.19 -5.45 8.88
N LEU A 276 -4.31 -4.18 8.49
CA LEU A 276 -3.78 -3.64 7.24
C LEU A 276 -2.77 -2.53 7.57
N VAL A 277 -1.53 -2.66 7.10
CA VAL A 277 -0.54 -1.58 7.19
C VAL A 277 -0.83 -0.55 6.08
N CYS A 278 -1.12 0.68 6.48
CA CYS A 278 -1.52 1.77 5.59
C CYS A 278 -1.08 3.14 6.14
N ASP A 279 -1.48 4.23 5.48
CA ASP A 279 -1.35 5.60 5.97
C ASP A 279 -2.69 6.34 5.77
N GLN A 280 -2.84 7.50 6.41
CA GLN A 280 -4.10 8.24 6.40
C GLN A 280 -4.43 8.86 5.03
N VAL A 281 -3.42 9.07 4.17
CA VAL A 281 -3.63 9.62 2.83
C VAL A 281 -4.22 8.53 1.94
N ALA A 282 -3.62 7.33 1.95
CA ALA A 282 -4.05 6.20 1.14
C ALA A 282 -5.35 5.58 1.64
N CYS A 283 -5.52 5.46 2.97
CA CYS A 283 -6.68 4.84 3.61
C CYS A 283 -7.25 5.77 4.70
N PRO A 284 -8.17 6.67 4.35
CA PRO A 284 -8.84 7.54 5.32
C PRO A 284 -9.50 6.75 6.49
N PRO A 285 -9.36 7.22 7.76
CA PRO A 285 -9.86 6.49 8.94
C PRO A 285 -11.37 6.21 8.95
N ASP A 286 -12.15 7.09 8.35
CA ASP A 286 -13.62 6.99 8.26
C ASP A 286 -14.13 5.86 7.36
N LEU A 287 -13.23 5.15 6.68
CA LEU A 287 -13.55 4.06 5.78
C LEU A 287 -13.32 2.66 6.38
N PHE A 288 -12.86 2.58 7.63
CA PHE A 288 -12.62 1.33 8.33
C PHE A 288 -13.85 0.92 9.14
N ALA A 289 -14.34 -0.31 8.96
CA ALA A 289 -15.50 -0.81 9.69
C ALA A 289 -15.36 -0.67 11.20
N THR A 290 -14.16 -0.83 11.75
CA THR A 290 -13.87 -0.77 13.19
C THR A 290 -13.94 0.63 13.77
N VAL A 291 -13.81 1.65 12.93
CA VAL A 291 -13.91 3.08 13.27
C VAL A 291 -15.31 3.62 12.97
N SER A 292 -15.85 3.25 11.80
CA SER A 292 -17.17 3.70 11.32
C SER A 292 -18.32 2.97 12.00
N ALA A 293 -18.09 1.78 12.57
CA ALA A 293 -18.99 1.16 13.53
C ALA A 293 -18.97 2.00 14.81
N ARG A 294 -19.68 3.14 14.77
CA ARG A 294 -20.28 3.68 15.99
C ARG A 294 -20.96 2.50 16.66
N PRO A 295 -20.72 2.25 17.96
CA PRO A 295 -21.40 1.16 18.63
C PRO A 295 -22.89 1.31 18.31
N ALA A 296 -23.50 0.23 17.82
CA ALA A 296 -24.95 0.12 17.61
C ALA A 296 -25.73 0.19 18.94
N ARG A 297 -25.23 0.97 19.91
CA ARG A 297 -25.81 1.30 21.21
C ARG A 297 -26.88 2.41 21.12
N SER A 298 -27.14 2.98 19.94
CA SER A 298 -28.18 4.01 19.78
C SER A 298 -29.21 3.79 18.66
N ALA A 299 -29.30 2.60 18.05
CA ALA A 299 -30.36 2.28 17.09
C ALA A 299 -31.68 1.86 17.79
N SER A 300 -31.96 2.44 18.95
CA SER A 300 -33.27 2.47 19.61
C SER A 300 -33.97 3.82 19.44
N ARG A 301 -33.63 4.58 18.40
CA ARG A 301 -34.47 5.70 17.93
C ARG A 301 -35.26 5.24 16.71
N GLU A 302 -36.48 4.80 16.99
CA GLU A 302 -37.60 4.86 16.04
C GLU A 302 -37.60 6.24 15.38
N GLY A 303 -37.49 6.31 14.04
CA GLY A 303 -37.68 7.59 13.37
C GLY A 303 -37.10 7.79 11.98
N ASP A 304 -36.23 6.91 11.45
CA ASP A 304 -35.75 7.05 10.08
C ASP A 304 -36.08 5.81 9.25
N GLY A 305 -36.91 5.98 8.22
CA GLY A 305 -37.43 4.93 7.32
C GLY A 305 -36.37 4.32 6.39
N GLY A 306 -35.09 4.43 6.75
CA GLY A 306 -34.00 3.72 6.07
C GLY A 306 -34.00 2.25 6.50
N ARG A 307 -34.16 1.33 5.54
CA ARG A 307 -34.02 -0.12 5.74
C ARG A 307 -32.85 -0.43 6.69
N ALA A 308 -33.17 -1.01 7.85
CA ALA A 308 -32.20 -1.48 8.83
C ALA A 308 -31.10 -2.32 8.15
N ASP A 309 -29.86 -2.19 8.63
CA ASP A 309 -28.70 -2.94 8.15
C ASP A 309 -29.04 -4.44 8.08
N VAL A 310 -29.24 -4.97 6.85
CA VAL A 310 -29.68 -6.35 6.60
C VAL A 310 -28.54 -7.36 6.79
N GLY A 311 -27.36 -6.89 7.19
CA GLY A 311 -26.25 -7.75 7.58
C GLY A 311 -26.50 -8.42 8.93
N VAL A 312 -26.03 -9.66 9.09
CA VAL A 312 -25.99 -10.32 10.41
C VAL A 312 -24.54 -10.27 10.88
N PRO A 313 -24.13 -9.22 11.63
CA PRO A 313 -22.76 -9.11 12.06
C PRO A 313 -22.44 -10.24 13.05
N VAL A 314 -21.36 -10.97 12.77
CA VAL A 314 -20.82 -12.00 13.67
C VAL A 314 -20.07 -11.35 14.85
N ASN A 315 -19.70 -10.08 14.72
CA ASN A 315 -18.99 -9.26 15.69
C ASN A 315 -19.82 -8.02 16.10
N GLU A 316 -19.28 -7.13 16.94
CA GLU A 316 -19.86 -5.78 17.16
C GLU A 316 -19.58 -4.82 15.98
N GLY A 317 -18.91 -5.32 14.93
CA GLY A 317 -18.59 -4.57 13.71
C GLY A 317 -19.62 -4.76 12.58
N CYS A 318 -19.36 -4.15 11.43
CA CYS A 318 -20.28 -4.21 10.28
C CYS A 318 -20.21 -5.54 9.52
N ASP A 319 -21.32 -5.96 8.92
CA ASP A 319 -21.33 -7.08 7.98
C ASP A 319 -20.66 -6.68 6.65
N PRO A 320 -19.63 -7.40 6.16
CA PRO A 320 -19.04 -7.13 4.84
C PRO A 320 -20.05 -7.17 3.69
N SER A 321 -21.16 -7.91 3.84
CA SER A 321 -22.26 -7.99 2.89
C SER A 321 -23.27 -6.83 3.00
N SER A 322 -23.11 -5.95 3.99
CA SER A 322 -23.99 -4.79 4.24
C SER A 322 -24.16 -3.92 2.98
N PRO A 323 -25.36 -3.32 2.78
CA PRO A 323 -25.58 -2.35 1.71
C PRO A 323 -24.82 -1.03 1.89
N ALA A 324 -24.24 -0.77 3.06
CA ALA A 324 -23.56 0.48 3.38
C ALA A 324 -22.35 0.75 2.45
N THR A 325 -22.25 1.98 1.95
CA THR A 325 -21.18 2.43 1.02
C THR A 325 -20.17 3.40 1.66
N ASN A 326 -20.37 3.76 2.92
CA ASN A 326 -19.52 4.72 3.66
C ASN A 326 -18.24 4.09 4.27
N TRP A 327 -17.98 2.81 4.04
CA TRP A 327 -16.78 2.12 4.52
C TRP A 327 -16.35 1.02 3.52
N ILE A 328 -15.13 0.50 3.66
CA ILE A 328 -14.60 -0.55 2.78
C ILE A 328 -13.71 -1.57 3.51
N TYR A 329 -12.88 -1.13 4.46
CA TYR A 329 -11.89 -2.01 5.11
C TYR A 329 -12.51 -2.78 6.27
N THR A 330 -12.20 -4.08 6.34
CA THR A 330 -12.65 -4.97 7.43
C THR A 330 -11.57 -5.15 8.48
N GLU A 331 -10.31 -5.00 8.09
CA GLU A 331 -9.12 -5.07 8.92
C GLU A 331 -8.99 -3.86 9.83
N CYS A 332 -8.20 -3.95 10.91
CA CYS A 332 -7.79 -2.77 11.68
C CYS A 332 -6.60 -2.07 11.01
N PRO A 333 -6.55 -0.72 10.96
CA PRO A 333 -5.39 -0.04 10.39
C PRO A 333 -4.19 -0.03 11.34
N ILE A 334 -3.01 -0.29 10.78
CA ILE A 334 -1.72 0.13 11.33
C ILE A 334 -1.25 1.31 10.49
N TYR A 335 -1.43 2.52 11.02
CA TYR A 335 -1.05 3.75 10.37
C TYR A 335 0.44 4.04 10.54
N MET A 336 1.15 3.99 9.42
CA MET A 336 2.52 4.49 9.29
C MET A 336 2.52 6.02 9.31
N PRO A 337 3.56 6.66 9.88
CA PRO A 337 3.56 8.11 10.12
C PRO A 337 3.64 8.95 8.84
N HIS A 338 4.35 8.49 7.81
CA HIS A 338 4.54 9.24 6.55
C HIS A 338 3.82 8.58 5.38
N THR A 339 4.18 7.33 5.08
CA THR A 339 3.60 6.51 4.03
C THR A 339 3.71 5.03 4.40
N PHE A 340 2.74 4.23 3.99
CA PHE A 340 2.86 2.76 4.08
C PHE A 340 3.81 2.18 3.02
N PHE A 341 4.15 2.95 1.99
CA PHE A 341 4.89 2.48 0.84
C PHE A 341 6.39 2.60 1.07
N VAL A 342 7.08 1.47 1.21
CA VAL A 342 8.55 1.45 1.39
C VAL A 342 9.27 1.42 0.04
N THR A 343 10.53 1.83 0.07
CA THR A 343 11.43 1.88 -1.08
C THR A 343 12.79 1.26 -0.74
N ASP A 344 13.51 0.79 -1.76
CA ASP A 344 14.88 0.28 -1.65
C ASP A 344 15.87 1.13 -2.48
N HIS A 345 15.42 2.28 -3.00
CA HIS A 345 16.16 3.01 -4.01
C HIS A 345 17.52 3.52 -3.52
N LYS A 346 17.59 3.95 -2.27
CA LYS A 346 18.82 4.44 -1.61
C LYS A 346 19.86 3.34 -1.40
N GLN A 347 19.43 2.09 -1.31
CA GLN A 347 20.27 0.92 -1.10
C GLN A 347 20.70 0.32 -2.45
N SER A 348 19.76 0.16 -3.38
CA SER A 348 19.98 -0.55 -4.63
C SER A 348 20.49 0.32 -5.79
N TYR A 349 20.17 1.62 -5.85
CA TYR A 349 20.50 2.48 -7.01
C TYR A 349 21.47 3.61 -6.65
N ARG A 350 22.72 3.25 -6.33
CA ARG A 350 23.82 4.18 -6.01
C ARG A 350 24.74 4.52 -7.18
N GLN A 351 24.42 4.09 -8.41
CA GLN A 351 25.29 4.26 -9.59
C GLN A 351 25.66 5.74 -9.89
N ASP A 352 24.79 6.69 -9.55
CA ASP A 352 25.10 8.12 -9.68
C ASP A 352 26.29 8.58 -8.81
N GLU A 353 26.66 7.83 -7.76
CA GLU A 353 27.80 8.09 -6.86
C GLU A 353 29.12 7.53 -7.39
N GLN A 354 29.09 6.39 -8.08
CA GLN A 354 30.29 5.73 -8.61
C GLN A 354 30.89 6.45 -9.83
N SER A 355 30.12 7.35 -10.44
CA SER A 355 30.49 8.15 -11.61
C SER A 355 30.92 9.58 -11.27
N LEU A 356 30.98 9.95 -9.98
CA LEU A 356 31.55 11.23 -9.55
C LEU A 356 33.07 11.08 -9.42
N PRO A 357 33.89 11.96 -10.02
CA PRO A 357 35.34 11.85 -9.92
C PRO A 357 35.76 11.94 -8.45
N SER A 358 36.62 11.02 -8.02
CA SER A 358 37.17 10.88 -6.66
C SER A 358 38.13 11.99 -6.24
N ASN A 359 38.15 13.13 -6.96
CA ASN A 359 39.04 14.25 -6.70
C ASN A 359 38.33 15.31 -5.83
N PRO A 360 38.71 15.51 -4.55
CA PRO A 360 38.00 16.38 -3.61
C PRO A 360 38.12 17.89 -3.90
N THR A 361 38.86 18.27 -4.95
CA THR A 361 39.25 19.67 -5.23
C THR A 361 38.31 20.40 -6.21
N SER A 362 37.33 19.72 -6.80
CA SER A 362 36.27 20.35 -7.59
C SER A 362 34.97 20.34 -6.79
N HIS A 363 34.64 21.45 -6.11
CA HIS A 363 33.32 21.70 -5.56
C HIS A 363 32.29 21.88 -6.70
N THR A 364 32.01 20.80 -7.42
CA THR A 364 31.00 20.78 -8.48
C THR A 364 29.63 20.65 -7.83
N ASP A 365 28.76 21.65 -8.01
CA ASP A 365 27.39 21.61 -7.53
C ASP A 365 26.69 20.30 -8.00
N PRO A 366 26.21 19.45 -7.08
CA PRO A 366 25.49 18.21 -7.40
C PRO A 366 24.30 18.45 -8.34
N TRP A 367 23.62 19.59 -8.20
CA TRP A 367 22.48 19.95 -9.03
C TRP A 367 22.89 20.28 -10.47
N LEU A 368 23.95 21.08 -10.66
CA LEU A 368 24.46 21.38 -12.01
C LEU A 368 24.95 20.11 -12.73
N THR A 369 25.51 19.17 -11.98
CA THR A 369 25.92 17.86 -12.52
C THR A 369 24.71 17.04 -12.98
N GLU A 370 23.63 17.02 -12.19
CA GLU A 370 22.38 16.36 -12.58
C GLU A 370 21.74 17.01 -13.80
N LEU A 371 21.74 18.35 -13.90
CA LEU A 371 21.23 19.06 -15.07
C LEU A 371 21.96 18.66 -16.36
N ARG A 372 23.29 18.54 -16.32
CA ARG A 372 24.07 18.05 -17.47
C ARG A 372 23.70 16.63 -17.85
N ARG A 373 23.65 15.71 -16.87
CA ARG A 373 23.26 14.30 -17.11
C ARG A 373 21.86 14.20 -17.70
N ARG A 374 20.94 15.02 -17.21
CA ARG A 374 19.58 15.10 -17.74
C ARG A 374 19.55 15.56 -19.18
N GLU A 375 20.32 16.59 -19.52
CA GLU A 375 20.39 17.12 -20.89
C GLU A 375 21.00 16.10 -21.85
N GLU A 376 22.08 15.43 -21.47
CA GLU A 376 22.69 14.34 -22.24
C GLU A 376 21.69 13.20 -22.49
N ALA A 377 20.99 12.76 -21.42
CA ALA A 377 19.97 11.73 -21.53
C ALA A 377 18.78 12.17 -22.39
N ARG A 378 18.38 13.44 -22.32
CA ARG A 378 17.30 13.99 -23.14
C ARG A 378 17.68 13.96 -24.62
N CYS A 379 18.88 14.42 -24.98
CA CYS A 379 19.38 14.39 -26.35
C CYS A 379 19.52 12.96 -26.88
N ALA A 380 19.89 12.00 -26.03
CA ALA A 380 20.01 10.59 -26.41
C ALA A 380 18.65 9.93 -26.69
N ILE A 381 17.63 10.21 -25.87
CA ILE A 381 16.30 9.60 -26.03
C ILE A 381 15.47 10.33 -27.09
N PHE A 382 15.58 11.65 -27.17
CA PHE A 382 14.80 12.50 -28.06
C PHE A 382 15.70 13.49 -28.82
N PRO A 383 16.49 13.03 -29.80
CA PRO A 383 17.40 13.88 -30.57
C PRO A 383 16.66 14.90 -31.46
N ASP A 384 15.40 14.63 -31.80
CA ASP A 384 14.55 15.49 -32.63
C ASP A 384 13.86 16.60 -31.84
N LEU A 385 13.80 16.51 -30.50
CA LEU A 385 13.05 17.47 -29.69
C LEU A 385 13.89 18.69 -29.33
N PRO A 386 13.39 19.92 -29.62
CA PRO A 386 14.00 21.14 -29.11
C PRO A 386 14.12 21.12 -27.59
N LYS A 387 15.19 21.75 -27.07
CA LYS A 387 15.51 21.80 -25.64
C LYS A 387 14.31 22.28 -24.84
N ASP A 388 13.91 23.53 -25.06
CA ASP A 388 12.59 23.89 -25.56
C ASP A 388 11.30 23.26 -25.01
N VAL A 389 11.03 22.03 -25.43
CA VAL A 389 9.74 21.35 -25.30
C VAL A 389 9.54 20.78 -23.90
N VAL A 390 8.36 20.94 -23.31
CA VAL A 390 8.01 20.30 -22.04
C VAL A 390 7.69 18.82 -22.28
N ILE A 391 8.30 17.91 -21.52
CA ILE A 391 8.00 16.48 -21.58
C ILE A 391 7.12 16.10 -20.40
N PHE A 392 5.82 15.93 -20.66
CA PHE A 392 4.95 15.20 -19.76
C PHE A 392 5.19 13.70 -19.95
N ALA A 393 5.13 12.91 -18.88
CA ALA A 393 5.30 11.47 -18.99
C ALA A 393 4.33 10.68 -18.11
N ASN A 394 4.02 9.45 -18.52
CA ASN A 394 3.43 8.43 -17.67
C ASN A 394 4.06 7.07 -18.03
N PHE A 395 4.72 6.45 -17.06
CA PHE A 395 5.41 5.17 -17.26
C PHE A 395 4.65 3.96 -16.71
N ASN A 396 3.36 4.12 -16.40
CA ASN A 396 2.54 2.98 -16.02
C ASN A 396 2.25 2.09 -17.23
N GLN A 397 1.82 0.86 -16.95
CA GLN A 397 1.19 0.03 -17.98
C GLN A 397 -0.11 0.67 -18.43
N LEU A 398 -0.41 0.58 -19.74
CA LEU A 398 -1.49 1.33 -20.36
C LEU A 398 -2.88 0.95 -19.83
N TYR A 399 -3.04 -0.21 -19.18
CA TYR A 399 -4.32 -0.60 -18.55
C TYR A 399 -4.76 0.36 -17.43
N LYS A 400 -3.84 1.16 -16.86
CA LYS A 400 -4.17 2.17 -15.83
C LYS A 400 -4.72 3.47 -16.43
N ILE A 401 -4.63 3.64 -17.74
CA ILE A 401 -5.12 4.83 -18.44
C ILE A 401 -6.59 4.60 -18.79
N ASP A 402 -7.46 5.35 -18.11
CA ASP A 402 -8.88 5.39 -18.41
C ASP A 402 -9.23 6.53 -19.40
N PRO A 403 -10.41 6.47 -20.06
CA PRO A 403 -10.84 7.51 -20.99
C PRO A 403 -10.83 8.95 -20.42
N LEU A 404 -11.22 9.13 -19.16
CA LEU A 404 -11.35 10.44 -18.54
C LEU A 404 -9.99 11.08 -18.29
N ILE A 405 -9.02 10.31 -17.76
CA ILE A 405 -7.68 10.83 -17.53
C ILE A 405 -6.94 11.07 -18.87
N PHE A 406 -7.12 10.19 -19.86
CA PHE A 406 -6.53 10.40 -21.18
C PHE A 406 -7.05 11.67 -21.86
N TRP A 407 -8.36 11.90 -21.80
CA TRP A 407 -8.97 13.15 -22.27
C TRP A 407 -8.36 14.38 -21.58
N THR A 408 -8.14 14.30 -20.26
CA THR A 408 -7.51 15.38 -19.49
C THR A 408 -6.09 15.66 -19.95
N TRP A 409 -5.29 14.62 -20.25
CA TRP A 409 -3.94 14.80 -20.79
C TRP A 409 -3.95 15.46 -22.17
N LEU A 410 -4.88 15.11 -23.05
CA LEU A 410 -5.02 15.77 -24.36
C LEU A 410 -5.35 17.26 -24.20
N ARG A 411 -6.19 17.63 -23.23
CA ARG A 411 -6.47 19.04 -22.89
C ARG A 411 -5.24 19.77 -22.36
N ILE A 412 -4.42 19.13 -21.52
CA ILE A 412 -3.14 19.68 -21.07
C ILE A 412 -2.23 19.96 -22.27
N LEU A 413 -2.08 18.99 -23.19
CA LEU A 413 -1.29 19.16 -24.41
C LEU A 413 -1.83 20.30 -25.28
N TYR A 414 -3.15 20.45 -25.39
CA TYR A 414 -3.76 21.56 -26.12
C TYR A 414 -3.43 22.92 -25.48
N ARG A 415 -3.49 23.02 -24.14
CA ARG A 415 -3.17 24.25 -23.39
C ARG A 415 -1.67 24.57 -23.33
N VAL A 416 -0.80 23.59 -23.60
CA VAL A 416 0.67 23.75 -23.65
C VAL A 416 1.18 23.33 -25.03
N PRO A 417 1.15 24.21 -26.05
CA PRO A 417 1.48 23.85 -27.43
C PRO A 417 2.89 23.25 -27.59
N ARG A 418 3.88 23.78 -26.84
CA ARG A 418 5.27 23.31 -26.84
C ARG A 418 5.51 22.17 -25.84
N SER A 419 4.71 21.13 -25.92
CA SER A 419 4.83 19.95 -25.06
C SER A 419 4.61 18.63 -25.80
N ILE A 420 5.12 17.54 -25.23
CA ILE A 420 4.82 16.17 -25.65
C ILE A 420 4.32 15.34 -24.47
N LEU A 421 3.63 14.24 -24.77
CA LEU A 421 3.27 13.21 -23.81
C LEU A 421 4.03 11.93 -24.10
N TRP A 422 4.85 11.50 -23.15
CA TRP A 422 5.68 10.31 -23.25
C TRP A 422 5.06 9.13 -22.50
N LEU A 423 4.70 8.08 -23.23
CA LEU A 423 4.04 6.87 -22.73
C LEU A 423 4.87 5.60 -22.96
N LEU A 424 4.52 4.55 -22.25
CA LEU A 424 5.10 3.21 -22.41
C LEU A 424 4.45 2.45 -23.57
N ARG A 425 5.25 1.81 -24.44
CA ARG A 425 4.76 0.90 -25.48
C ARG A 425 4.43 -0.48 -24.91
N PHE A 426 3.43 -0.57 -24.03
CA PHE A 426 3.01 -1.86 -23.47
C PHE A 426 1.57 -1.87 -22.92
N PRO A 427 0.67 -2.74 -23.42
CA PRO A 427 0.88 -3.76 -24.46
C PRO A 427 0.92 -3.16 -25.87
N ALA A 428 1.42 -3.91 -26.86
CA ALA A 428 1.65 -3.42 -28.23
C ALA A 428 0.39 -2.83 -28.91
N ALA A 429 -0.79 -3.41 -28.66
CA ALA A 429 -2.06 -2.91 -29.18
C ALA A 429 -2.47 -1.54 -28.60
N GLY A 430 -1.92 -1.15 -27.45
CA GLY A 430 -2.29 0.08 -26.76
C GLY A 430 -1.86 1.35 -27.50
N GLU A 431 -0.73 1.33 -28.21
CA GLU A 431 -0.22 2.49 -28.95
C GLU A 431 -1.17 2.93 -30.06
N ALA A 432 -1.55 2.01 -30.94
CA ALA A 432 -2.46 2.30 -32.06
C ALA A 432 -3.81 2.84 -31.56
N ASN A 433 -4.37 2.22 -30.51
CA ASN A 433 -5.64 2.64 -29.92
C ASN A 433 -5.57 4.04 -29.33
N LEU A 434 -4.49 4.38 -28.61
CA LEU A 434 -4.31 5.70 -28.01
C LEU A 434 -4.10 6.77 -29.07
N VAL A 435 -3.33 6.49 -30.13
CA VAL A 435 -3.11 7.43 -31.25
C VAL A 435 -4.39 7.68 -32.03
N GLN A 436 -5.17 6.62 -32.34
CA GLN A 436 -6.47 6.74 -32.99
C GLN A 436 -7.45 7.57 -32.14
N THR A 437 -7.52 7.27 -30.85
CA THR A 437 -8.37 7.98 -29.89
C THR A 437 -7.96 9.45 -29.77
N ALA A 438 -6.66 9.73 -29.65
CA ALA A 438 -6.15 11.11 -29.59
C ALA A 438 -6.47 11.90 -30.86
N THR A 439 -6.33 11.26 -32.03
CA THR A 439 -6.65 11.89 -33.31
C THR A 439 -8.14 12.23 -33.40
N ALA A 440 -9.00 11.32 -32.95
CA ALA A 440 -10.45 11.53 -32.93
C ALA A 440 -10.89 12.61 -31.92
N TRP A 441 -10.24 12.69 -30.77
CA TRP A 441 -10.64 13.57 -29.66
C TRP A 441 -10.03 14.97 -29.70
N ALA A 442 -8.79 15.10 -30.17
CA ALA A 442 -8.02 16.34 -30.12
C ALA A 442 -7.38 16.73 -31.47
N GLY A 443 -7.58 15.93 -32.52
CA GLY A 443 -7.03 16.19 -33.86
C GLY A 443 -5.60 15.67 -34.07
N PRO A 444 -5.13 15.64 -35.34
CA PRO A 444 -3.84 15.05 -35.71
C PRO A 444 -2.64 15.81 -35.13
N GLU A 445 -2.76 17.12 -34.93
CA GLU A 445 -1.70 17.95 -34.35
C GLU A 445 -1.37 17.52 -32.93
N VAL A 446 -2.38 17.39 -32.05
CA VAL A 446 -2.19 16.94 -30.66
C VAL A 446 -1.73 15.48 -30.63
N ALA A 447 -2.33 14.61 -31.45
CA ALA A 447 -1.97 13.20 -31.50
C ALA A 447 -0.50 12.97 -31.89
N SER A 448 0.04 13.77 -32.81
CA SER A 448 1.45 13.67 -33.25
C SER A 448 2.48 13.93 -32.13
N ARG A 449 2.05 14.57 -31.04
CA ARG A 449 2.88 14.92 -29.87
C ARG A 449 2.91 13.82 -28.80
N ILE A 450 2.23 12.69 -29.02
CA ILE A 450 2.32 11.52 -28.14
C ILE A 450 3.49 10.65 -28.62
N ARG A 451 4.44 10.35 -27.73
CA ARG A 451 5.64 9.55 -28.00
C ARG A 451 5.64 8.28 -27.16
N PHE A 452 6.07 7.16 -27.75
CA PHE A 452 6.12 5.87 -27.09
C PHE A 452 7.54 5.31 -27.06
N THR A 453 7.93 4.72 -25.93
CA THR A 453 9.18 3.96 -25.79
C THR A 453 8.93 2.59 -25.17
N ASP A 454 9.79 1.63 -25.48
CA ASP A 454 9.67 0.27 -24.97
C ASP A 454 9.89 0.19 -23.45
N VAL A 455 9.52 -0.97 -22.90
CA VAL A 455 9.79 -1.30 -21.49
C VAL A 455 11.30 -1.43 -21.32
N ALA A 456 11.86 -0.61 -20.43
CA ALA A 456 13.27 -0.66 -20.09
C ALA A 456 13.50 -1.57 -18.88
N VAL A 457 14.69 -2.17 -18.81
CA VAL A 457 15.18 -2.78 -17.56
C VAL A 457 15.20 -1.75 -16.44
N LYS A 458 15.05 -2.20 -15.20
CA LYS A 458 14.76 -1.34 -14.05
C LYS A 458 15.74 -0.18 -13.83
N GLU A 459 17.04 -0.41 -13.99
CA GLU A 459 18.08 0.63 -13.85
C GLU A 459 17.93 1.72 -14.90
N LEU A 460 17.78 1.32 -16.18
CA LEU A 460 17.55 2.23 -17.29
C LEU A 460 16.20 2.96 -17.15
N HIS A 461 15.19 2.29 -16.59
CA HIS A 461 13.89 2.91 -16.29
C HIS A 461 14.03 4.05 -15.27
N ILE A 462 14.73 3.84 -14.15
CA ILE A 462 14.99 4.91 -13.17
C ILE A 462 15.83 6.02 -13.81
N TYR A 463 16.87 5.67 -14.55
CA TYR A 463 17.72 6.64 -15.24
C TYR A 463 16.89 7.56 -16.14
N ARG A 464 16.07 6.99 -17.02
CA ARG A 464 15.28 7.78 -18.00
C ARG A 464 14.18 8.64 -17.34
N CYS A 465 13.72 8.31 -16.13
CA CYS A 465 12.74 9.14 -15.42
C CYS A 465 13.22 10.57 -15.17
N ARG A 466 14.55 10.82 -15.15
CA ARG A 466 15.12 12.18 -15.02
C ARG A 466 14.80 13.08 -16.22
N VAL A 467 14.56 12.50 -17.39
CA VAL A 467 14.34 13.25 -18.64
C VAL A 467 12.98 13.93 -18.64
N ALA A 468 11.94 13.27 -18.13
CA ALA A 468 10.60 13.85 -18.03
C ALA A 468 10.61 15.11 -17.15
N ASP A 469 9.93 16.17 -17.59
CA ASP A 469 9.80 17.42 -16.82
C ASP A 469 8.78 17.26 -15.70
N LEU A 470 7.63 16.66 -16.00
CA LEU A 470 6.52 16.40 -15.08
C LEU A 470 5.85 15.06 -15.40
N VAL A 471 5.61 14.22 -14.39
CA VAL A 471 4.84 12.98 -14.56
C VAL A 471 3.37 13.21 -14.23
N LEU A 472 2.50 12.72 -15.10
CA LEU A 472 1.05 12.83 -14.98
C LEU A 472 0.49 11.50 -14.49
N ASP A 473 -0.03 11.44 -13.26
CA ASP A 473 -0.53 10.18 -12.68
C ASP A 473 -1.92 9.77 -13.20
N THR A 474 -2.28 8.51 -13.00
CA THR A 474 -3.59 7.91 -13.34
C THR A 474 -4.52 7.87 -12.13
N VAL A 475 -5.84 7.88 -12.37
CA VAL A 475 -6.84 8.09 -11.30
C VAL A 475 -7.31 6.77 -10.69
N GLU A 476 -7.88 5.86 -11.49
CA GLU A 476 -8.48 4.62 -10.97
C GLU A 476 -7.44 3.75 -10.25
N CYS A 477 -6.25 3.65 -10.83
CA CYS A 477 -5.09 3.04 -10.21
C CYS A 477 -3.90 3.98 -10.38
N SER A 478 -3.42 4.55 -9.29
CA SER A 478 -2.25 5.44 -9.30
C SER A 478 -0.96 4.70 -9.63
N ALA A 479 0.09 5.44 -9.94
CA ALA A 479 1.45 4.97 -9.95
C ALA A 479 1.83 4.47 -8.55
N HIS A 480 2.31 3.24 -8.46
CA HIS A 480 2.80 2.66 -7.20
C HIS A 480 4.33 2.72 -7.25
N THR A 481 4.99 1.63 -7.63
CA THR A 481 6.46 1.59 -7.83
C THR A 481 6.97 2.67 -8.79
N VAL A 482 6.22 2.98 -9.86
CA VAL A 482 6.59 4.03 -10.81
C VAL A 482 6.65 5.41 -10.13
N ALA A 483 5.79 5.70 -9.15
CA ALA A 483 5.81 6.97 -8.45
C ALA A 483 7.12 7.14 -7.67
N THR A 484 7.58 6.10 -7.00
CA THR A 484 8.84 6.14 -6.24
C THR A 484 10.06 6.14 -7.14
N ASP A 485 10.02 5.45 -8.30
CA ASP A 485 11.06 5.53 -9.34
C ASP A 485 11.24 6.95 -9.86
N VAL A 486 10.12 7.62 -10.15
CA VAL A 486 10.09 8.99 -10.68
C VAL A 486 10.57 10.01 -9.65
N LEU A 487 10.09 9.90 -8.41
CA LEU A 487 10.48 10.77 -7.31
C LEU A 487 11.97 10.60 -6.94
N TRP A 488 12.51 9.37 -7.03
CA TRP A 488 13.93 9.11 -6.80
C TRP A 488 14.82 9.82 -7.81
N SER A 489 14.39 9.92 -9.06
CA SER A 489 15.09 10.64 -10.14
C SER A 489 14.89 12.16 -10.09
N GLY A 490 14.29 12.69 -9.02
CA GLY A 490 14.06 14.13 -8.85
C GLY A 490 12.97 14.70 -9.76
N THR A 491 12.14 13.85 -10.37
CA THR A 491 11.05 14.27 -11.26
C THR A 491 9.74 14.38 -10.47
N PRO A 492 9.06 15.54 -10.51
CA PRO A 492 7.75 15.72 -9.88
C PRO A 492 6.66 14.89 -10.55
N ILE A 493 5.65 14.54 -9.76
CA ILE A 493 4.45 13.82 -10.22
C ILE A 493 3.19 14.58 -9.79
N ILE A 494 2.22 14.75 -10.69
CA ILE A 494 0.87 15.20 -10.32
C ILE A 494 0.05 13.99 -9.91
N ALA A 495 -0.11 13.79 -8.60
CA ALA A 495 -0.78 12.64 -8.01
C ALA A 495 -2.24 12.95 -7.69
N CYS A 496 -3.13 12.01 -8.02
CA CYS A 496 -4.57 12.16 -7.79
C CYS A 496 -4.96 11.79 -6.36
N ALA A 497 -5.68 12.68 -5.68
CA ALA A 497 -6.31 12.43 -4.39
C ALA A 497 -7.80 12.80 -4.42
N TRP A 498 -8.47 12.52 -5.54
CA TRP A 498 -9.86 12.90 -5.81
C TRP A 498 -10.83 12.33 -4.78
N LEU A 499 -11.82 13.14 -4.41
CA LEU A 499 -12.82 12.80 -3.39
C LEU A 499 -13.65 11.56 -3.77
N ASN A 500 -13.97 11.39 -5.05
CA ASN A 500 -14.77 10.27 -5.55
C ASN A 500 -14.04 8.91 -5.52
N HIS A 501 -12.73 8.91 -5.28
CA HIS A 501 -11.88 7.71 -5.23
C HIS A 501 -11.31 7.46 -3.84
N ARG A 502 -11.84 8.13 -2.79
CA ARG A 502 -11.36 7.99 -1.40
C ARG A 502 -11.38 6.56 -0.89
N HIS A 503 -12.32 5.74 -1.35
CA HIS A 503 -12.44 4.34 -0.96
C HIS A 503 -11.40 3.41 -1.61
N LYS A 504 -10.63 3.89 -2.59
CA LYS A 504 -9.64 3.09 -3.30
C LYS A 504 -8.23 3.43 -2.86
N MET A 505 -7.64 2.56 -2.05
CA MET A 505 -6.21 2.62 -1.70
C MET A 505 -5.32 2.66 -2.95
N SER A 506 -5.64 1.87 -3.98
CA SER A 506 -4.91 1.82 -5.26
C SER A 506 -4.83 3.17 -5.99
N SER A 507 -5.81 4.05 -5.81
CA SER A 507 -5.88 5.38 -6.44
C SER A 507 -5.07 6.45 -5.71
N ARG A 508 -4.52 6.13 -4.53
CA ARG A 508 -3.99 7.14 -3.59
C ARG A 508 -2.54 6.86 -3.15
N VAL A 509 -1.91 5.84 -3.71
CA VAL A 509 -0.52 5.45 -3.38
C VAL A 509 0.46 6.53 -3.82
N ALA A 510 0.33 7.05 -5.05
CA ALA A 510 1.18 8.14 -5.51
C ALA A 510 1.04 9.41 -4.64
N ALA A 511 -0.19 9.72 -4.20
CA ALA A 511 -0.43 10.87 -3.33
C ALA A 511 0.23 10.69 -1.95
N SER A 512 0.13 9.48 -1.39
CA SER A 512 0.84 9.12 -0.14
C SER A 512 2.36 9.27 -0.30
N ALA A 513 2.95 8.70 -1.37
CA ALA A 513 4.37 8.83 -1.65
C ALA A 513 4.79 10.30 -1.84
N ALA A 514 4.00 11.09 -2.56
CA ALA A 514 4.24 12.52 -2.77
C ALA A 514 4.25 13.30 -1.45
N TYR A 515 3.30 13.05 -0.53
CA TYR A 515 3.33 13.68 0.79
C TYR A 515 4.55 13.28 1.62
N ALA A 516 5.00 12.03 1.54
CA ALA A 516 6.19 11.54 2.25
C ALA A 516 7.51 12.19 1.77
N THR A 517 7.51 12.91 0.65
CA THR A 517 8.65 13.75 0.24
C THR A 517 8.76 15.08 0.99
N GLY A 518 7.71 15.48 1.72
CA GLY A 518 7.56 16.82 2.30
C GLY A 518 7.09 17.89 1.29
N LEU A 519 6.98 17.55 0.00
CA LEU A 519 6.61 18.46 -1.09
C LEU A 519 5.22 18.16 -1.67
N GLY A 520 4.45 17.26 -1.04
CA GLY A 520 3.16 16.77 -1.53
C GLY A 520 2.14 17.88 -1.83
N LYS A 521 2.13 19.00 -1.10
CA LYS A 521 1.21 20.13 -1.36
C LYS A 521 1.32 20.73 -2.77
N GLN A 522 2.47 20.57 -3.43
CA GLN A 522 2.70 21.05 -4.79
C GLN A 522 2.36 20.01 -5.86
N MET A 523 2.23 18.74 -5.46
CA MET A 523 2.13 17.57 -6.33
C MET A 523 0.76 16.89 -6.26
N VAL A 524 0.04 16.99 -5.14
CA VAL A 524 -1.23 16.30 -4.91
C VAL A 524 -2.40 17.22 -5.23
N VAL A 525 -3.36 16.71 -6.00
CA VAL A 525 -4.55 17.45 -6.45
C VAL A 525 -5.84 16.71 -6.13
N HIS A 526 -6.93 17.45 -5.92
CA HIS A 526 -8.19 16.92 -5.39
C HIS A 526 -9.36 16.95 -6.38
N SER A 527 -9.20 17.58 -7.54
CA SER A 527 -10.16 17.54 -8.65
C SER A 527 -9.45 17.41 -10.00
N ARG A 528 -10.23 17.17 -11.06
CA ARG A 528 -9.71 17.13 -12.43
C ARG A 528 -9.31 18.52 -12.91
N GLU A 529 -10.07 19.53 -12.55
CA GLU A 529 -9.80 20.93 -12.90
C GLU A 529 -8.47 21.37 -12.27
N GLU A 530 -8.26 21.06 -10.98
CA GLU A 530 -6.99 21.32 -10.30
C GLU A 530 -5.84 20.54 -10.94
N TYR A 531 -6.07 19.28 -11.33
CA TYR A 531 -5.06 18.46 -12.02
C TYR A 531 -4.58 19.13 -13.32
N GLU A 532 -5.51 19.57 -14.16
CA GLU A 532 -5.21 20.25 -15.43
C GLU A 532 -4.50 21.58 -15.19
N ASP A 533 -5.03 22.43 -14.30
CA ASP A 533 -4.47 23.74 -14.01
C ASP A 533 -3.07 23.66 -13.36
N ARG A 534 -2.86 22.70 -12.46
CA ARG A 534 -1.55 22.48 -11.83
C ARG A 534 -0.52 22.04 -12.86
N ALA A 535 -0.86 21.09 -13.73
CA ALA A 535 0.04 20.62 -14.77
C ALA A 535 0.43 21.74 -15.74
N VAL A 536 -0.54 22.54 -16.19
CA VAL A 536 -0.31 23.67 -17.09
C VAL A 536 0.51 24.77 -16.41
N THR A 537 0.20 25.10 -15.16
CA THR A 537 0.94 26.13 -14.39
C THR A 537 2.40 25.75 -14.21
N LEU A 538 2.67 24.50 -13.80
CA LEU A 538 4.04 24.03 -13.64
C LEU A 538 4.79 23.99 -14.97
N ALA A 539 4.16 23.50 -16.03
CA ALA A 539 4.77 23.46 -17.36
C ALA A 539 5.14 24.86 -17.88
N ASN A 540 4.25 25.83 -17.72
CA ASN A 540 4.49 27.22 -18.14
C ASN A 540 5.50 27.96 -17.23
N SER A 541 5.71 27.48 -16.00
CA SER A 541 6.73 28.03 -15.10
C SER A 541 8.16 27.60 -15.45
N LEU A 542 8.34 26.64 -16.37
CA LEU A 542 9.65 26.09 -16.70
C LEU A 542 10.53 27.16 -17.38
N ARG A 543 11.52 27.67 -16.66
CA ARG A 543 12.61 28.50 -17.22
C ARG A 543 13.86 27.63 -17.35
N ARG A 544 14.55 27.69 -18.49
CA ARG A 544 15.78 26.91 -18.73
C ARG A 544 17.03 27.76 -18.57
N HIS A 545 18.12 27.10 -18.18
CA HIS A 545 19.41 27.71 -17.84
C HIS A 545 20.11 28.42 -19.00
N ASP A 546 19.75 28.16 -20.27
CA ASP A 546 20.30 28.88 -21.43
C ASP A 546 19.91 30.38 -21.44
N THR A 547 18.91 30.78 -20.64
CA THR A 547 18.53 32.20 -20.42
C THR A 547 19.22 32.83 -19.21
N ILE A 548 19.99 32.04 -18.43
CA ILE A 548 20.80 32.51 -17.31
C ILE A 548 22.15 32.93 -17.87
N VAL A 549 22.17 34.16 -18.38
CA VAL A 549 23.38 34.90 -18.72
C VAL A 549 24.34 34.81 -17.52
N SER A 550 25.55 34.30 -17.76
CA SER A 550 26.64 34.24 -16.78
C SER A 550 26.77 35.57 -16.00
N PRO A 551 27.03 35.55 -14.68
CA PRO A 551 27.22 36.76 -13.88
C PRO A 551 28.26 37.73 -14.46
N SER A 552 29.20 37.20 -15.25
CA SER A 552 30.25 37.94 -15.95
C SER A 552 29.76 38.90 -17.05
N ALA A 553 28.54 38.72 -17.59
CA ALA A 553 28.01 39.62 -18.61
C ALA A 553 27.16 40.78 -18.05
N ARG A 554 26.64 40.69 -16.81
CA ARG A 554 25.95 41.83 -16.16
C ARG A 554 26.92 42.86 -15.58
N LEU A 555 28.14 42.45 -15.24
CA LEU A 555 29.20 43.35 -14.74
C LEU A 555 29.76 44.26 -15.84
N LEU A 556 29.65 43.88 -17.12
CA LEU A 556 30.11 44.70 -18.24
C LEU A 556 29.11 45.79 -18.65
N GLN A 557 27.83 45.69 -18.28
CA GLN A 557 26.84 46.76 -18.54
C GLN A 557 26.68 47.77 -17.40
N LYS A 558 27.14 47.47 -16.17
CA LYS A 558 27.12 48.42 -15.04
C LYS A 558 28.41 49.24 -14.88
N GLY A 559 29.31 49.19 -15.85
CA GLY A 559 30.58 49.93 -15.87
C GLY A 559 30.52 51.36 -16.42
N SER A 560 29.35 51.98 -16.54
CA SER A 560 29.26 53.39 -16.97
C SER A 560 28.12 54.13 -16.25
N SER A 561 28.38 54.54 -15.02
CA SER A 561 27.92 55.80 -14.42
C SER A 561 28.20 55.78 -12.91
N ARG A 562 29.23 56.52 -12.49
CA ARG A 562 29.47 56.85 -11.08
C ARG A 562 29.83 58.32 -10.99
N ALA A 563 28.98 59.11 -10.32
CA ALA A 563 29.38 60.32 -9.61
C ALA A 563 28.33 60.67 -8.53
N GLY A 564 28.81 60.82 -7.28
CA GLY A 564 28.09 61.32 -6.09
C GLY A 564 27.38 60.22 -5.27
N GLY A 565 27.57 60.00 -3.98
CA GLY A 565 28.19 60.78 -2.90
C GLY A 565 27.22 60.79 -1.70
N GLY A 566 27.48 60.05 -0.61
CA GLY A 566 26.68 60.07 0.62
C GLY A 566 26.84 58.84 1.53
N SER A 567 27.09 59.09 2.82
CA SER A 567 27.53 58.16 3.89
C SER A 567 26.41 57.33 4.56
N PRO A 568 26.74 56.39 5.50
CA PRO A 568 26.03 55.11 5.67
C PRO A 568 24.94 55.12 6.75
N ALA A 569 23.97 54.21 6.61
CA ALA A 569 23.05 53.82 7.68
C ALA A 569 22.92 52.29 7.76
N ILE A 570 23.35 51.77 8.91
CA ILE A 570 22.85 50.62 9.71
C ILE A 570 22.53 49.33 8.93
N ALA A 571 23.43 48.35 9.11
CA ALA A 571 23.29 46.98 8.63
C ALA A 571 22.34 46.16 9.52
N GLU A 572 21.24 45.70 8.95
CA GLU A 572 20.53 44.50 9.38
C GLU A 572 20.89 43.35 8.42
N SER A 573 21.16 42.17 8.99
CA SER A 573 21.69 41.01 8.30
C SER A 573 20.73 40.46 7.24
N SER A 574 21.04 40.68 5.96
CA SER A 574 20.51 39.89 4.85
C SER A 574 21.42 38.70 4.60
N TYR A 575 20.87 37.49 4.71
CA TYR A 575 21.42 36.34 3.99
C TYR A 575 21.26 36.65 2.51
N ASP A 576 22.37 36.95 1.82
CA ASP A 576 22.39 37.16 0.37
C ASP A 576 22.12 35.81 -0.33
N ASP A 577 20.85 35.61 -0.70
CA ASP A 577 20.38 34.56 -1.60
C ASP A 577 20.56 35.04 -3.05
N ASP A 578 21.67 34.64 -3.69
CA ASP A 578 21.89 34.77 -5.13
C ASP A 578 20.99 33.79 -5.92
N GLY A 579 19.68 33.87 -5.69
CA GLY A 579 18.66 32.99 -6.24
C GLY A 579 18.45 33.22 -7.73
N GLU A 580 19.02 32.36 -8.56
CA GLU A 580 18.61 32.22 -9.97
C GLU A 580 17.11 31.85 -10.02
N ASP A 581 16.28 32.69 -10.67
CA ASP A 581 14.85 32.41 -10.91
C ASP A 581 14.68 31.25 -11.92
N LEU A 582 14.87 30.02 -11.43
CA LEU A 582 14.75 28.77 -12.18
C LEU A 582 13.29 28.43 -12.55
N GLY A 583 12.32 29.17 -12.03
CA GLY A 583 10.90 28.87 -12.13
C GLY A 583 10.45 27.73 -11.20
N VAL A 584 9.15 27.68 -10.93
CA VAL A 584 8.56 26.82 -9.88
C VAL A 584 8.81 25.34 -10.12
N LEU A 585 8.66 24.86 -11.36
CA LEU A 585 8.87 23.45 -11.69
C LEU A 585 10.33 23.02 -11.50
N MET A 586 11.30 23.84 -11.91
CA MET A 586 12.71 23.48 -11.79
C MET A 586 13.18 23.54 -10.33
N GLU A 587 12.68 24.48 -9.54
CA GLU A 587 12.95 24.52 -8.10
C GLU A 587 12.36 23.29 -7.38
N LEU A 588 11.15 22.85 -7.76
CA LEU A 588 10.58 21.62 -7.23
C LEU A 588 11.45 20.39 -7.56
N ARG A 589 11.98 20.31 -8.79
CA ARG A 589 12.94 19.26 -9.19
C ARG A 589 14.22 19.31 -8.38
N LYS A 590 14.83 20.49 -8.24
CA LYS A 590 16.05 20.72 -7.46
C LYS A 590 15.88 20.23 -6.03
N ARG A 591 14.77 20.62 -5.38
CA ARG A 591 14.46 20.20 -4.01
C ARG A 591 14.25 18.71 -3.89
N LEU A 592 13.48 18.08 -4.80
CA LEU A 592 13.31 16.62 -4.81
C LEU A 592 14.66 15.90 -4.93
N PHE A 593 15.51 16.33 -5.87
CA PHE A 593 16.81 15.71 -6.11
C PHE A 593 17.77 15.87 -4.93
N LEU A 594 17.91 17.09 -4.39
CA LEU A 594 18.87 17.37 -3.31
C LEU A 594 18.45 16.73 -1.98
N THR A 595 17.14 16.59 -1.74
CA THR A 595 16.62 16.03 -0.47
C THR A 595 16.29 14.53 -0.52
N ARG A 596 16.37 13.87 -1.70
CA ARG A 596 15.97 12.45 -1.87
C ARG A 596 16.61 11.48 -0.90
N LYS A 597 17.82 11.77 -0.40
CA LYS A 597 18.54 10.90 0.53
C LYS A 597 18.14 11.06 1.99
N SER A 598 17.55 12.20 2.35
CA SER A 598 17.17 12.54 3.73
C SER A 598 15.66 12.55 3.96
N MET A 599 14.84 12.56 2.89
CA MET A 599 13.39 12.54 3.03
C MET A 599 12.87 11.18 3.55
N PRO A 600 11.76 11.16 4.31
CA PRO A 600 11.19 9.93 4.86
C PRO A 600 10.86 8.85 3.83
N LEU A 601 10.43 9.24 2.61
CA LEU A 601 10.06 8.30 1.54
C LEU A 601 11.17 7.29 1.18
N PHE A 602 12.45 7.70 1.26
CA PHE A 602 13.61 6.88 0.90
C PHE A 602 14.47 6.48 2.10
N ASP A 603 13.95 6.66 3.31
CA ASP A 603 14.57 6.16 4.54
C ASP A 603 13.96 4.83 4.97
N THR A 604 14.39 3.76 4.30
CA THR A 604 13.97 2.38 4.58
C THR A 604 14.25 1.97 6.02
N ALA A 605 15.35 2.43 6.63
CA ALA A 605 15.70 2.04 8.00
C ALA A 605 14.75 2.67 9.01
N ARG A 606 14.44 3.96 8.85
CA ARG A 606 13.41 4.66 9.65
C ARG A 606 12.04 4.02 9.43
N TRP A 607 11.70 3.69 8.19
CA TRP A 607 10.46 3.00 7.86
C TRP A 607 10.34 1.63 8.56
N THR A 608 11.40 0.81 8.55
CA THR A 608 11.43 -0.49 9.23
C THR A 608 11.25 -0.33 10.74
N ARG A 609 11.93 0.63 11.39
CA ARG A 609 11.73 0.90 12.84
C ARG A 609 10.28 1.27 13.16
N ASN A 610 9.64 2.05 12.30
CA ASN A 610 8.23 2.40 12.46
C ASN A 610 7.31 1.16 12.28
N LEU A 611 7.59 0.30 11.31
CA LEU A 611 6.85 -0.94 11.10
C LEU A 611 6.95 -1.86 12.32
N GLU A 612 8.14 -1.98 12.91
CA GLU A 612 8.40 -2.77 14.13
C GLU A 612 7.56 -2.32 15.31
N LYS A 613 7.40 -1.00 15.52
CA LYS A 613 6.48 -0.47 16.55
C LYS A 613 5.05 -0.92 16.32
N GLY A 614 4.61 -0.91 15.06
CA GLY A 614 3.29 -1.42 14.66
C GLY A 614 3.10 -2.90 15.01
N TYR A 615 4.12 -3.73 14.76
CA TYR A 615 4.12 -5.14 15.10
C TYR A 615 4.07 -5.40 16.61
N VAL A 616 4.90 -4.70 17.38
CA VAL A 616 4.90 -4.81 18.84
C VAL A 616 3.53 -4.41 19.42
N ALA A 617 2.94 -3.33 18.89
CA ALA A 617 1.61 -2.90 19.30
C ALA A 617 0.53 -3.94 18.95
N ALA A 618 0.57 -4.52 17.74
CA ALA A 618 -0.38 -5.56 17.32
C ALA A 618 -0.29 -6.80 18.23
N TRP A 619 0.92 -7.28 18.51
CA TRP A 619 1.15 -8.41 19.43
C TRP A 619 0.62 -8.12 20.84
N LYS A 620 0.97 -6.96 21.41
CA LYS A 620 0.52 -6.56 22.74
C LYS A 620 -1.01 -6.53 22.83
N ARG A 621 -1.68 -5.97 21.82
CA ARG A 621 -3.15 -5.91 21.77
C ARG A 621 -3.80 -7.29 21.63
N TRP A 622 -3.18 -8.20 20.89
CA TRP A 622 -3.65 -9.59 20.81
C TRP A 622 -3.60 -10.25 22.19
N VAL A 623 -2.45 -10.19 22.88
CA VAL A 623 -2.28 -10.77 24.23
C VAL A 623 -3.30 -10.18 25.22
N GLU A 624 -3.47 -8.86 25.21
CA GLU A 624 -4.40 -8.17 26.12
C GLU A 624 -5.89 -8.41 25.77
N GLY A 625 -6.20 -8.93 24.57
CA GLY A 625 -7.56 -9.13 24.06
C GLY A 625 -8.20 -7.87 23.46
N ARG A 626 -7.49 -6.73 23.45
CA ARG A 626 -7.96 -5.43 22.93
C ARG A 626 -8.14 -5.39 21.41
N GLN A 627 -7.66 -6.39 20.70
CA GLN A 627 -7.91 -6.53 19.26
C GLN A 627 -9.36 -6.94 18.94
N PHE A 628 -10.09 -7.47 19.93
CA PHE A 628 -11.46 -7.95 19.76
C PHE A 628 -12.53 -6.92 20.11
N GLU A 629 -12.10 -5.76 20.61
CA GLU A 629 -12.92 -4.61 20.99
C GLU A 629 -13.13 -3.68 19.78
N TYR A 630 -14.21 -2.89 19.75
CA TYR A 630 -14.56 -1.97 18.66
C TYR A 630 -14.58 -0.52 19.17
N GLY A 631 -14.17 0.45 18.34
CA GLY A 631 -14.10 1.87 18.69
C GLY A 631 -12.84 2.57 18.18
N GLU A 632 -12.69 3.88 18.45
CA GLU A 632 -11.54 4.69 17.97
C GLU A 632 -10.18 4.14 18.44
N ASP A 633 -10.16 3.51 19.62
CA ASP A 633 -8.98 2.87 20.20
C ASP A 633 -8.53 1.59 19.47
N THR A 634 -9.22 1.14 18.41
CA THR A 634 -8.83 -0.03 17.61
C THR A 634 -7.69 0.24 16.63
N CYS A 635 -7.46 1.51 16.27
CA CYS A 635 -6.41 1.90 15.34
C CYS A 635 -5.04 1.86 16.01
N ILE A 636 -4.04 1.26 15.34
CA ILE A 636 -2.64 1.42 15.74
C ILE A 636 -2.07 2.62 14.97
N ARG A 637 -1.70 3.68 15.68
CA ARG A 637 -1.03 4.85 15.09
C ARG A 637 0.42 4.84 15.49
N VAL A 638 1.30 4.53 14.54
CA VAL A 638 2.74 4.55 14.77
C VAL A 638 3.21 5.99 14.82
N ARG A 639 3.91 6.36 15.89
CA ARG A 639 4.59 7.64 16.00
C ARG A 639 6.02 7.50 15.53
N ASP A 640 6.46 8.48 14.77
CA ASP A 640 7.84 8.61 14.38
C ASP A 640 8.63 9.26 15.52
N ASP A 641 9.81 8.75 15.86
CA ASP A 641 10.62 9.33 16.95
C ASP A 641 11.49 10.50 16.43
N GLU A 642 11.65 10.60 15.11
CA GLU A 642 12.48 11.61 14.43
C GLU A 642 11.62 12.69 13.75
N GLY A 643 10.37 12.89 14.18
CA GLY A 643 9.37 13.71 13.49
C GLY A 643 8.49 14.52 14.40
#